data_AF-A0A7L9U9W6-F1
#
_entry.id   AF-A0A7L9U9W6-F1
#
_cell.length_a   1.000
_cell.length_b   1.000
_cell.length_c   1.000
_cell.angle_alpha   90.00
_cell.angle_beta   90.00
_cell.angle_gamma   90.00
#
_symmetry.space_group_name_H-M   'P 1'
#
loop_
_entity.id
_entity.type
_entity.pdbx_description
1 polymer ?
#
loop_
_entity_poly.entity_id
_entity_poly.type
_entity_poly.pdbx_seq_one_letter_code
_entity_poly.pdbx_strand_id
1 'polypeptide(L)'
;MPVTFGQVFAPGDLPRGAGLSGKLADGTLLPLQLDVKASHPDGSVRHAVISLVLPRLAAGKDLGLALVRTSKKAHGPALKPENPPDTVVSIVVDGERYTASSAALLKEQKVQTWLQGPAVTELQVAAPLKNAKGAEHPHLAARFAIRSYAGTRNARVDVVLENDWAYEPEPRNFSYDVRITAGGETLYEKKDLLHYHHARWRTVAWTGEAPAIHLRHDSAYLIATRALPNYDRSIQVRDSMLAALAAKWEGPKTEPMGVGVAERSMGNTGGRSDIGLLPGWGAAYLLSMDPRAKKVTLGTADLAGSFPMHYRDKRTGLPISLLDYPYMTLLGHPSDTRNPKTGKQEVFPPCRKELCKTPNAPDGSHQPAFAYLPYLVTGDHYYLEELQFWAMYNVFYSNPGYRKDAQGLLASDQVRSQAWNLRTLAEAAYITPDGHPLKRPLEKILDSNLDWYNATYTNNPQANRLGVLVIGYAIVYKDKTAIAPWQDDFFTAAVGHVAELGYKEAEPLLKWKVRFPISRMTGEGVCWLAGANYTYTVRPSPTAPLFERIGDAYAATVGPDIASLPCDGDRIAAALKQKPGDMGGYADATTGFPSNMQPALAYAASVGGEAGRKAWARFMARSVKPDYGEGPQFAIVPR
;
A
#
# COMPACT_ATOMS: atom_id res chain seq x y z
N MET A 1 5.37 -30.32 -6.23
CA MET A 1 4.67 -29.39 -5.33
C MET A 1 4.51 -28.05 -6.05
N PRO A 2 3.27 -27.57 -6.25
CA PRO A 2 3.04 -26.33 -6.97
C PRO A 2 3.48 -25.10 -6.17
N VAL A 3 4.10 -24.14 -6.85
CA VAL A 3 4.54 -22.87 -6.28
C VAL A 3 4.20 -21.76 -7.27
N THR A 4 3.67 -20.65 -6.77
CA THR A 4 3.43 -19.41 -7.53
C THR A 4 3.83 -18.23 -6.66
N PHE A 5 4.56 -17.27 -7.22
CA PHE A 5 4.99 -16.06 -6.52
C PHE A 5 5.13 -14.89 -7.48
N GLY A 6 5.06 -13.68 -6.95
CA GLY A 6 5.38 -12.45 -7.68
C GLY A 6 6.88 -12.15 -7.59
N GLN A 7 7.43 -11.59 -8.66
CA GLN A 7 8.83 -11.19 -8.74
C GLN A 7 8.96 -9.87 -9.49
N VAL A 8 9.68 -8.93 -8.89
CA VAL A 8 10.16 -7.71 -9.57
C VAL A 8 11.56 -7.92 -10.11
N PHE A 9 11.91 -7.23 -11.20
CA PHE A 9 13.24 -7.26 -11.79
C PHE A 9 13.77 -5.83 -11.94
N ALA A 10 15.08 -5.64 -11.82
CA ALA A 10 15.67 -4.34 -12.13
C ALA A 10 15.62 -4.10 -13.66
N PRO A 11 15.62 -2.83 -14.10
CA PRO A 11 15.69 -2.51 -15.52
C PRO A 11 16.82 -3.27 -16.23
N GLY A 12 16.51 -3.95 -17.32
CA GLY A 12 17.47 -4.71 -18.13
C GLY A 12 17.75 -6.15 -17.68
N ASP A 13 17.41 -6.55 -16.44
CA ASP A 13 17.75 -7.90 -15.92
C ASP A 13 17.00 -9.02 -16.66
N LEU A 14 15.74 -8.76 -17.04
CA LEU A 14 14.95 -9.65 -17.88
C LEU A 14 14.40 -8.91 -19.11
N PRO A 15 15.18 -8.82 -20.20
CA PRO A 15 14.78 -8.10 -21.41
C PRO A 15 13.51 -8.68 -22.06
N ARG A 16 12.83 -7.84 -22.85
CA ARG A 16 11.65 -8.28 -23.60
C ARG A 16 11.97 -9.50 -24.45
N GLY A 17 11.15 -10.55 -24.30
CA GLY A 17 11.29 -11.77 -25.09
C GLY A 17 12.27 -12.80 -24.53
N ALA A 18 13.09 -12.45 -23.53
CA ALA A 18 13.97 -13.40 -22.87
C ALA A 18 13.19 -14.53 -22.17
N GLY A 19 13.82 -15.71 -22.09
CA GLY A 19 13.33 -16.81 -21.27
C GLY A 19 13.83 -16.71 -19.83
N LEU A 20 13.15 -17.41 -18.92
CA LEU A 20 13.53 -17.54 -17.52
C LEU A 20 13.45 -19.01 -17.11
N SER A 21 14.43 -19.48 -16.36
CA SER A 21 14.42 -20.82 -15.75
C SER A 21 14.84 -20.74 -14.29
N GLY A 22 14.36 -21.69 -13.49
CA GLY A 22 14.85 -21.89 -12.14
C GLY A 22 16.09 -22.76 -12.19
N LYS A 23 17.13 -22.44 -11.42
CA LYS A 23 18.35 -23.25 -11.32
C LYS A 23 18.54 -23.70 -9.88
N LEU A 24 18.57 -25.01 -9.67
CA LEU A 24 18.86 -25.62 -8.38
C LEU A 24 20.38 -25.60 -8.09
N ALA A 25 20.75 -25.86 -6.84
CA ALA A 25 22.15 -25.86 -6.39
C ALA A 25 23.03 -26.89 -7.13
N ASP A 26 22.46 -28.02 -7.56
CA ASP A 26 23.13 -29.06 -8.34
C ASP A 26 23.27 -28.71 -9.84
N GLY A 27 22.78 -27.54 -10.26
CA GLY A 27 22.79 -27.07 -11.64
C GLY A 27 21.56 -27.43 -12.46
N THR A 28 20.64 -28.23 -11.92
CA THR A 28 19.41 -28.64 -12.61
C THR A 28 18.56 -27.41 -12.96
N LEU A 29 18.14 -27.33 -14.23
CA LEU A 29 17.22 -26.30 -14.71
C LEU A 29 15.78 -26.79 -14.61
N LEU A 30 14.94 -26.00 -13.94
CA LEU A 30 13.50 -26.20 -13.83
C LEU A 30 12.77 -25.24 -14.79
N PRO A 31 11.79 -25.74 -15.56
CA PRO A 31 10.97 -24.87 -16.39
C PRO A 31 10.12 -23.96 -15.50
N LEU A 32 10.04 -22.68 -15.90
CA LEU A 32 9.17 -21.70 -15.27
C LEU A 32 8.10 -21.28 -16.26
N GLN A 33 6.88 -21.11 -15.75
CA GLN A 33 5.89 -20.27 -16.39
C GLN A 33 6.08 -18.83 -15.92
N LEU A 34 6.04 -17.89 -16.86
CA LEU A 34 6.25 -16.46 -16.62
C LEU A 34 5.06 -15.68 -17.19
N ASP A 35 4.21 -15.18 -16.30
CA ASP A 35 3.10 -14.27 -16.63
C ASP A 35 3.56 -12.83 -16.39
N VAL A 36 4.08 -12.17 -17.41
CA VAL A 36 4.54 -10.77 -17.35
C VAL A 36 3.33 -9.85 -17.12
N LYS A 37 3.39 -9.04 -16.06
CA LYS A 37 2.33 -8.11 -15.69
C LYS A 37 2.67 -6.68 -16.07
N ALA A 38 3.86 -6.23 -15.72
CA ALA A 38 4.28 -4.86 -15.94
C ALA A 38 5.70 -4.81 -16.52
N SER A 39 5.98 -3.82 -17.35
CA SER A 39 7.26 -3.63 -18.03
C SER A 39 7.89 -2.29 -17.67
N HIS A 40 9.21 -2.24 -17.64
CA HIS A 40 9.99 -1.00 -17.54
C HIS A 40 9.91 -0.20 -18.84
N PRO A 41 10.26 1.10 -18.83
CA PRO A 41 10.29 1.92 -20.04
C PRO A 41 11.22 1.39 -21.13
N ASP A 42 12.28 0.66 -20.78
CA ASP A 42 13.18 -0.02 -21.74
C ASP A 42 12.58 -1.31 -22.33
N GLY A 43 11.36 -1.69 -21.93
CA GLY A 43 10.65 -2.90 -22.35
C GLY A 43 11.06 -4.18 -21.60
N SER A 44 12.05 -4.12 -20.71
CA SER A 44 12.37 -5.23 -19.80
C SER A 44 11.22 -5.48 -18.82
N VAL A 45 11.12 -6.71 -18.31
CA VAL A 45 10.08 -7.08 -17.34
C VAL A 45 10.30 -6.31 -16.05
N ARG A 46 9.27 -5.65 -15.53
CA ARG A 46 9.28 -4.96 -14.23
C ARG A 46 8.69 -5.83 -13.13
N HIS A 47 7.55 -6.47 -13.42
CA HIS A 47 6.90 -7.43 -12.53
C HIS A 47 6.30 -8.57 -13.34
N ALA A 48 6.45 -9.79 -12.81
CA ALA A 48 5.81 -10.97 -13.34
C ALA A 48 5.36 -11.90 -12.21
N VAL A 49 4.36 -12.73 -12.52
CA VAL A 49 3.97 -13.87 -11.68
C VAL A 49 4.65 -15.11 -12.24
N ILE A 50 5.41 -15.80 -11.40
CA ILE A 50 6.21 -16.97 -11.75
C ILE A 50 5.57 -18.20 -11.13
N SER A 51 5.37 -19.23 -11.93
CA SER A 51 4.81 -20.50 -11.48
C SER A 51 5.65 -21.69 -11.93
N LEU A 52 5.75 -22.68 -11.06
CA LEU A 52 6.48 -23.92 -11.29
C LEU A 52 5.96 -25.05 -10.41
N VAL A 53 6.33 -26.28 -10.75
CA VAL A 53 6.12 -27.45 -9.91
C VAL A 53 7.48 -27.96 -9.45
N LEU A 54 7.77 -27.79 -8.16
CA LEU A 54 9.01 -28.27 -7.54
C LEU A 54 8.98 -29.79 -7.34
N PRO A 55 10.14 -30.47 -7.31
CA PRO A 55 10.27 -31.79 -6.68
C PRO A 55 9.75 -31.76 -5.23
N ARG A 56 9.36 -32.92 -4.70
CA ARG A 56 8.90 -33.01 -3.29
C ARG A 56 10.08 -32.71 -2.35
N LEU A 57 9.89 -31.77 -1.43
CA LEU A 57 10.86 -31.47 -0.38
C LEU A 57 10.51 -32.24 0.89
N ALA A 58 11.55 -32.69 1.61
CA ALA A 58 11.37 -33.18 2.97
C ALA A 58 11.07 -32.02 3.93
N ALA A 59 10.32 -32.29 5.00
CA ALA A 59 9.99 -31.29 6.01
C ALA A 59 11.25 -30.67 6.63
N GLY A 60 11.23 -29.35 6.83
CA GLY A 60 12.33 -28.60 7.44
C GLY A 60 13.61 -28.49 6.59
N LYS A 61 13.57 -28.86 5.31
CA LYS A 61 14.69 -28.65 4.38
C LYS A 61 14.51 -27.38 3.57
N ASP A 62 15.61 -26.71 3.31
CA ASP A 62 15.67 -25.56 2.40
C ASP A 62 16.03 -26.01 0.99
N LEU A 63 15.47 -25.34 -0.01
CA LEU A 63 15.83 -25.49 -1.42
C LEU A 63 16.13 -24.12 -2.02
N GLY A 64 17.38 -23.92 -2.42
CA GLY A 64 17.78 -22.74 -3.18
C GLY A 64 17.31 -22.84 -4.63
N LEU A 65 16.68 -21.77 -5.13
CA LEU A 65 16.26 -21.62 -6.52
C LEU A 65 16.74 -20.28 -7.05
N ALA A 66 17.77 -20.28 -7.90
CA ALA A 66 18.19 -19.09 -8.61
C ALA A 66 17.32 -18.87 -9.85
N LEU A 67 16.92 -17.63 -10.12
CA LEU A 67 16.27 -17.27 -11.37
C LEU A 67 17.35 -16.91 -12.40
N VAL A 68 17.42 -17.67 -13.49
CA VAL A 68 18.43 -17.48 -14.54
C VAL A 68 17.78 -17.19 -15.88
N ARG A 69 18.31 -16.19 -16.58
CA ARG A 69 17.89 -15.85 -17.94
C ARG A 69 18.28 -16.97 -18.90
N THR A 70 17.40 -17.28 -19.84
CA THR A 70 17.64 -18.24 -20.92
C THR A 70 17.34 -17.61 -22.28
N SER A 71 17.91 -18.18 -23.34
CA SER A 71 17.78 -17.66 -24.70
C SER A 71 16.42 -17.94 -25.35
N LYS A 72 15.64 -18.87 -24.80
CA LYS A 72 14.30 -19.23 -25.29
C LYS A 72 13.30 -19.26 -24.14
N LYS A 73 12.10 -18.74 -24.38
CA LYS A 73 10.96 -18.91 -23.47
C LYS A 73 10.62 -20.40 -23.35
N ALA A 74 10.21 -20.84 -22.16
CA ALA A 74 9.63 -22.17 -22.02
C ALA A 74 8.40 -22.26 -22.93
N HIS A 75 8.37 -23.27 -23.79
CA HIS A 75 7.28 -23.53 -24.72
C HIS A 75 6.46 -24.72 -24.23
N GLY A 76 5.15 -24.57 -24.23
CA GLY A 76 4.19 -25.63 -23.92
C GLY A 76 2.77 -25.10 -24.07
N PRO A 77 1.79 -25.93 -24.45
CA PRO A 77 0.41 -25.50 -24.49
C PRO A 77 -0.04 -25.07 -23.09
N ALA A 78 -0.88 -24.05 -23.01
CA ALA A 78 -1.50 -23.66 -21.75
C ALA A 78 -2.27 -24.85 -21.16
N LEU A 79 -2.12 -25.08 -19.85
CA LEU A 79 -2.90 -26.06 -19.12
C LEU A 79 -4.38 -25.74 -19.31
N LYS A 80 -5.15 -26.72 -19.78
CA LYS A 80 -6.61 -26.63 -19.81
C LYS A 80 -7.14 -27.38 -18.58
N PRO A 81 -7.67 -26.69 -17.56
CA PRO A 81 -8.23 -27.37 -16.40
C PRO A 81 -9.40 -28.25 -16.84
N GLU A 82 -9.24 -29.58 -16.76
CA GLU A 82 -10.34 -30.51 -16.96
C GLU A 82 -11.19 -30.54 -15.68
N ASN A 83 -12.44 -30.11 -15.78
CA ASN A 83 -13.39 -30.06 -14.65
C ASN A 83 -12.84 -29.33 -13.41
N PRO A 84 -12.58 -28.01 -13.49
CA PRO A 84 -12.24 -27.23 -12.31
C PRO A 84 -13.28 -27.45 -11.21
N PRO A 85 -12.88 -27.53 -9.93
CA PRO A 85 -13.79 -27.84 -8.85
C PRO A 85 -14.90 -26.80 -8.77
N ASP A 86 -16.16 -27.25 -8.74
CA ASP A 86 -17.26 -26.33 -8.54
C ASP A 86 -17.19 -25.76 -7.13
N THR A 87 -16.89 -24.48 -7.08
CA THR A 87 -16.93 -23.65 -5.88
C THR A 87 -18.26 -22.95 -5.78
N VAL A 88 -18.98 -23.16 -4.68
CA VAL A 88 -20.33 -22.64 -4.47
C VAL A 88 -20.35 -21.76 -3.22
N VAL A 89 -20.80 -20.52 -3.40
CA VAL A 89 -21.21 -19.66 -2.29
C VAL A 89 -22.70 -19.86 -2.08
N SER A 90 -23.12 -20.15 -0.86
CA SER A 90 -24.52 -20.07 -0.43
C SER A 90 -24.62 -19.17 0.78
N ILE A 91 -25.50 -18.18 0.70
CA ILE A 91 -25.88 -17.37 1.85
C ILE A 91 -27.37 -17.53 2.16
N VAL A 92 -27.75 -17.29 3.41
CA VAL A 92 -29.14 -17.11 3.82
C VAL A 92 -29.27 -15.73 4.45
N VAL A 93 -30.00 -14.85 3.79
CA VAL A 93 -30.27 -13.47 4.22
C VAL A 93 -31.79 -13.30 4.31
N ASP A 94 -32.29 -12.78 5.42
CA ASP A 94 -33.73 -12.61 5.68
C ASP A 94 -34.58 -13.87 5.42
N GLY A 95 -34.02 -15.06 5.69
CA GLY A 95 -34.66 -16.36 5.47
C GLY A 95 -34.65 -16.87 4.03
N GLU A 96 -34.17 -16.07 3.07
CA GLU A 96 -34.05 -16.45 1.67
C GLU A 96 -32.62 -16.90 1.33
N ARG A 97 -32.51 -17.99 0.56
CA ARG A 97 -31.22 -18.53 0.12
C ARG A 97 -30.80 -17.93 -1.21
N TYR A 98 -29.58 -17.41 -1.26
CA TYR A 98 -28.92 -16.96 -2.48
C TYR A 98 -27.64 -17.77 -2.72
N THR A 99 -27.33 -18.06 -3.98
CA THR A 99 -26.17 -18.87 -4.37
C THR A 99 -25.44 -18.32 -5.61
N ALA A 100 -24.16 -18.67 -5.72
CA ALA A 100 -23.40 -18.56 -6.96
C ALA A 100 -22.46 -19.77 -7.10
N SER A 101 -22.39 -20.35 -8.30
CA SER A 101 -21.55 -21.52 -8.63
C SER A 101 -20.54 -21.14 -9.68
N SER A 102 -19.26 -21.31 -9.37
CA SER A 102 -18.18 -21.07 -10.33
C SER A 102 -18.31 -21.94 -11.60
N ALA A 103 -18.76 -23.20 -11.50
CA ALA A 103 -18.91 -24.07 -12.66
C ALA A 103 -20.06 -23.63 -13.58
N ALA A 104 -21.15 -23.08 -13.04
CA ALA A 104 -22.20 -22.46 -13.84
C ALA A 104 -21.67 -21.21 -14.56
N LEU A 105 -20.98 -20.32 -13.83
CA LEU A 105 -20.44 -19.08 -14.39
C LEU A 105 -19.38 -19.32 -15.48
N LEU A 106 -18.52 -20.33 -15.31
CA LEU A 106 -17.52 -20.72 -16.31
C LEU A 106 -18.15 -21.19 -17.65
N LYS A 107 -19.42 -21.64 -17.63
CA LYS A 107 -20.17 -22.04 -18.85
C LYS A 107 -20.93 -20.87 -19.48
N GLU A 108 -21.40 -19.93 -18.65
CA GLU A 108 -22.30 -18.86 -19.07
C GLU A 108 -21.57 -17.57 -19.47
N GLN A 109 -20.36 -17.34 -18.94
CA GLN A 109 -19.66 -16.07 -19.06
C GLN A 109 -18.37 -16.17 -19.86
N LYS A 110 -17.91 -15.01 -20.36
CA LYS A 110 -16.54 -14.88 -20.82
C LYS A 110 -15.59 -14.94 -19.62
N VAL A 111 -14.81 -16.02 -19.55
CA VAL A 111 -13.85 -16.26 -18.47
C VAL A 111 -12.67 -15.30 -18.59
N GLN A 112 -12.30 -14.67 -17.46
CA GLN A 112 -11.04 -13.93 -17.35
C GLN A 112 -9.93 -14.89 -16.94
N THR A 113 -8.71 -14.68 -17.46
CA THR A 113 -7.57 -15.52 -17.12
C THR A 113 -6.49 -14.65 -16.50
N TRP A 114 -6.12 -14.96 -15.26
CA TRP A 114 -5.06 -14.23 -14.56
C TRP A 114 -3.68 -14.82 -14.83
N LEU A 115 -3.56 -16.15 -14.81
CA LEU A 115 -2.33 -16.87 -15.12
C LEU A 115 -2.62 -17.87 -16.23
N GLN A 116 -1.74 -17.95 -17.24
CA GLN A 116 -1.95 -18.86 -18.37
C GLN A 116 -0.64 -19.43 -18.90
N GLY A 117 -0.47 -20.74 -18.75
CA GLY A 117 0.68 -21.43 -19.32
C GLY A 117 0.73 -22.91 -18.92
N PRO A 118 1.85 -23.58 -19.20
CA PRO A 118 1.96 -25.03 -19.04
C PRO A 118 2.02 -25.50 -17.58
N ALA A 119 2.37 -24.63 -16.63
CA ALA A 119 2.49 -25.00 -15.22
C ALA A 119 1.20 -24.70 -14.43
N VAL A 120 0.51 -23.62 -14.77
CA VAL A 120 -0.69 -23.16 -14.07
C VAL A 120 -1.64 -22.43 -15.02
N THR A 121 -2.93 -22.59 -14.77
CA THR A 121 -3.98 -21.73 -15.31
C THR A 121 -4.86 -21.25 -14.16
N GLU A 122 -5.08 -19.93 -14.08
CA GLU A 122 -6.04 -19.33 -13.15
C GLU A 122 -7.21 -18.70 -13.89
N LEU A 123 -8.40 -19.27 -13.68
CA LEU A 123 -9.66 -18.81 -14.27
C LEU A 123 -10.41 -17.95 -13.25
N GLN A 124 -10.96 -16.84 -13.71
CA GLN A 124 -11.70 -15.89 -12.90
C GLN A 124 -13.09 -15.62 -13.48
N VAL A 125 -14.09 -15.71 -12.61
CA VAL A 125 -15.51 -15.44 -12.92
C VAL A 125 -16.19 -14.76 -11.73
N ALA A 126 -17.23 -13.99 -11.99
CA ALA A 126 -17.95 -13.25 -10.94
C ALA A 126 -19.42 -13.03 -11.32
N ALA A 127 -20.30 -12.99 -10.32
CA ALA A 127 -21.70 -12.65 -10.50
C ALA A 127 -22.36 -12.20 -9.18
N PRO A 128 -23.46 -11.44 -9.25
CA PRO A 128 -24.41 -11.34 -8.15
C PRO A 128 -24.90 -12.72 -7.70
N LEU A 129 -25.16 -12.87 -6.41
CA LEU A 129 -25.77 -14.09 -5.88
C LEU A 129 -27.23 -14.19 -6.33
N LYS A 130 -27.74 -15.38 -6.64
CA LYS A 130 -29.10 -15.58 -7.16
C LYS A 130 -29.95 -16.47 -6.25
N ASN A 131 -31.23 -16.15 -6.10
CA ASN A 131 -32.17 -17.03 -5.40
C ASN A 131 -32.65 -18.19 -6.31
N ALA A 132 -33.50 -19.07 -5.78
CA ALA A 132 -34.06 -20.20 -6.52
C ALA A 132 -34.90 -19.82 -7.76
N LYS A 133 -35.38 -18.56 -7.83
CA LYS A 133 -36.12 -18.01 -8.97
C LYS A 133 -35.19 -17.38 -10.02
N GLY A 134 -33.87 -17.37 -9.78
CA GLY A 134 -32.88 -16.74 -10.63
C GLY A 134 -32.76 -15.21 -10.45
N ALA A 135 -33.45 -14.63 -9.46
CA ALA A 135 -33.35 -13.20 -9.17
C ALA A 135 -32.03 -12.90 -8.44
N GLU A 136 -31.32 -11.88 -8.90
CA GLU A 136 -30.05 -11.43 -8.32
C GLU A 136 -30.27 -10.67 -7.01
N HIS A 137 -29.43 -10.92 -6.01
CA HIS A 137 -29.33 -10.07 -4.83
C HIS A 137 -28.80 -8.70 -5.27
N PRO A 138 -29.45 -7.59 -4.90
CA PRO A 138 -29.10 -6.26 -5.41
C PRO A 138 -27.65 -5.86 -5.06
N HIS A 139 -27.18 -6.22 -3.86
CA HIS A 139 -25.88 -5.77 -3.34
C HIS A 139 -24.79 -6.83 -3.26
N LEU A 140 -25.14 -8.12 -3.18
CA LEU A 140 -24.19 -9.16 -2.76
C LEU A 140 -23.74 -9.94 -3.98
N ALA A 141 -22.43 -9.98 -4.20
CA ALA A 141 -21.81 -10.67 -5.32
C ALA A 141 -20.67 -11.58 -4.84
N ALA A 142 -20.41 -12.63 -5.62
CA ALA A 142 -19.28 -13.51 -5.42
C ALA A 142 -18.31 -13.44 -6.60
N ARG A 143 -17.01 -13.47 -6.31
CA ARG A 143 -15.93 -13.66 -7.27
C ARG A 143 -15.16 -14.92 -6.95
N PHE A 144 -14.79 -15.65 -7.99
CA PHE A 144 -14.05 -16.90 -7.87
C PHE A 144 -12.76 -16.78 -8.70
N ALA A 145 -11.62 -17.10 -8.08
CA ALA A 145 -10.38 -17.37 -8.79
C ALA A 145 -9.97 -18.83 -8.53
N ILE A 146 -9.99 -19.65 -9.58
CA ILE A 146 -9.67 -21.07 -9.52
C ILE A 146 -8.35 -21.30 -10.23
N ARG A 147 -7.32 -21.63 -9.45
CA ARG A 147 -5.96 -21.86 -9.93
C ARG A 147 -5.64 -23.35 -9.93
N SER A 148 -5.56 -23.92 -11.12
CA SER A 148 -5.21 -25.32 -11.36
C SER A 148 -3.75 -25.44 -11.79
N TYR A 149 -3.06 -26.45 -11.28
CA TYR A 149 -1.64 -26.69 -11.55
C TYR A 149 -1.43 -28.00 -12.31
N ALA A 150 -0.41 -28.03 -13.16
CA ALA A 150 -0.03 -29.24 -13.87
C ALA A 150 0.44 -30.34 -12.90
N GLY A 151 0.10 -31.60 -13.21
CA GLY A 151 0.53 -32.77 -12.44
C GLY A 151 -0.15 -32.94 -11.08
N THR A 152 -1.21 -32.18 -10.78
CA THR A 152 -2.05 -32.37 -9.58
C THR A 152 -3.53 -32.14 -9.91
N ARG A 153 -4.41 -32.79 -9.14
CA ARG A 153 -5.86 -32.57 -9.19
C ARG A 153 -6.31 -31.47 -8.23
N ASN A 154 -5.44 -31.03 -7.31
CA ASN A 154 -5.79 -30.00 -6.33
C ASN A 154 -5.75 -28.63 -7.02
N ALA A 155 -6.77 -27.82 -6.77
CA ALA A 155 -6.79 -26.40 -7.16
C ALA A 155 -6.69 -25.52 -5.91
N ARG A 156 -6.07 -24.35 -6.06
CA ARG A 156 -6.26 -23.24 -5.10
C ARG A 156 -7.52 -22.48 -5.52
N VAL A 157 -8.41 -22.27 -4.57
CA VAL A 157 -9.66 -21.54 -4.74
C VAL A 157 -9.60 -20.29 -3.88
N ASP A 158 -9.81 -19.13 -4.49
CA ASP A 158 -10.04 -17.84 -3.80
C ASP A 158 -11.48 -17.41 -4.07
N VAL A 159 -12.24 -17.19 -3.01
CA VAL A 159 -13.63 -16.75 -3.06
C VAL A 159 -13.73 -15.41 -2.35
N VAL A 160 -14.19 -14.40 -3.07
CA VAL A 160 -14.47 -13.08 -2.51
C VAL A 160 -15.98 -12.87 -2.47
N LEU A 161 -16.51 -12.45 -1.32
CA LEU A 161 -17.88 -11.91 -1.22
C LEU A 161 -17.82 -10.40 -1.09
N GLU A 162 -18.67 -9.72 -1.85
CA GLU A 162 -18.66 -8.26 -2.00
C GLU A 162 -20.03 -7.65 -1.69
N ASN A 163 -19.99 -6.49 -1.05
CA ASN A 163 -21.11 -5.58 -0.83
C ASN A 163 -20.65 -4.17 -1.24
N ASP A 164 -20.23 -3.99 -2.50
CA ASP A 164 -19.35 -2.88 -2.91
C ASP A 164 -19.81 -2.11 -4.15
N TRP A 165 -21.03 -2.33 -4.65
CA TRP A 165 -21.54 -1.58 -5.80
C TRP A 165 -21.65 -0.09 -5.51
N ALA A 166 -20.93 0.71 -6.28
CA ALA A 166 -20.79 2.14 -6.04
C ALA A 166 -22.10 2.93 -6.12
N TYR A 167 -23.00 2.54 -7.03
CA TYR A 167 -24.24 3.27 -7.34
C TYR A 167 -25.52 2.44 -7.16
N GLU A 168 -25.45 1.27 -6.53
CA GLU A 168 -26.66 0.49 -6.24
C GLU A 168 -27.49 1.21 -5.14
N PRO A 169 -28.79 1.46 -5.34
CA PRO A 169 -29.62 2.17 -4.39
C PRO A 169 -29.73 1.48 -3.03
N GLU A 170 -29.98 2.25 -1.96
CA GLU A 170 -30.17 1.75 -0.58
C GLU A 170 -29.02 0.87 -0.05
N PRO A 171 -27.74 1.31 -0.17
CA PRO A 171 -26.61 0.59 0.38
C PRO A 171 -26.77 0.44 1.90
N ARG A 172 -26.38 -0.73 2.42
CA ARG A 172 -26.53 -1.10 3.83
C ARG A 172 -25.60 -2.25 4.20
N ASN A 173 -25.47 -2.51 5.50
CA ASN A 173 -24.87 -3.75 5.99
C ASN A 173 -25.87 -4.92 5.84
N PHE A 174 -25.35 -6.13 5.67
CA PHE A 174 -26.15 -7.36 5.64
C PHE A 174 -25.65 -8.34 6.70
N SER A 175 -26.57 -8.95 7.46
CA SER A 175 -26.28 -10.13 8.27
C SER A 175 -26.76 -11.36 7.53
N TYR A 176 -25.92 -12.38 7.42
CA TYR A 176 -26.28 -13.63 6.77
C TYR A 176 -25.53 -14.84 7.32
N ASP A 177 -26.14 -16.01 7.20
CA ASP A 177 -25.42 -17.27 7.32
C ASP A 177 -24.72 -17.55 5.99
N VAL A 178 -23.44 -17.89 6.00
CA VAL A 178 -22.67 -18.23 4.80
C VAL A 178 -22.11 -19.63 4.90
N ARG A 179 -22.15 -20.34 3.76
CA ARG A 179 -21.42 -21.57 3.51
C ARG A 179 -20.76 -21.51 2.15
N ILE A 180 -19.46 -21.77 2.11
CA ILE A 180 -18.66 -21.88 0.90
C ILE A 180 -18.19 -23.33 0.78
N THR A 181 -18.43 -23.94 -0.38
CA THR A 181 -17.92 -25.29 -0.69
C THR A 181 -17.07 -25.27 -1.94
N ALA A 182 -16.17 -26.25 -2.08
CA ALA A 182 -15.48 -26.52 -3.34
C ALA A 182 -15.36 -28.03 -3.56
N GLY A 183 -15.81 -28.52 -4.72
CA GLY A 183 -15.85 -29.96 -4.99
C GLY A 183 -16.73 -30.75 -4.01
N GLY A 184 -17.71 -30.09 -3.38
CA GLY A 184 -18.59 -30.67 -2.36
C GLY A 184 -18.09 -30.57 -0.92
N GLU A 185 -16.82 -30.23 -0.68
CA GLU A 185 -16.26 -30.06 0.67
C GLU A 185 -16.52 -28.65 1.19
N THR A 186 -16.83 -28.50 2.49
CA THR A 186 -17.00 -27.18 3.11
C THR A 186 -15.64 -26.53 3.32
N LEU A 187 -15.44 -25.36 2.70
CA LEU A 187 -14.25 -24.53 2.87
C LEU A 187 -14.39 -23.55 4.04
N TYR A 188 -15.59 -22.97 4.18
CA TYR A 188 -15.88 -21.97 5.20
C TYR A 188 -17.37 -21.98 5.51
N GLU A 189 -17.70 -21.83 6.79
CA GLU A 189 -19.07 -21.61 7.24
C GLU A 189 -19.07 -20.66 8.43
N LYS A 190 -20.04 -19.74 8.45
CA LYS A 190 -20.26 -18.83 9.58
C LYS A 190 -21.72 -18.43 9.64
N LYS A 191 -22.28 -18.42 10.85
CA LYS A 191 -23.62 -17.89 11.12
C LYS A 191 -23.55 -16.42 11.48
N ASP A 192 -24.61 -15.68 11.14
CA ASP A 192 -24.77 -14.25 11.46
C ASP A 192 -23.50 -13.43 11.17
N LEU A 193 -22.91 -13.66 9.99
CA LEU A 193 -21.80 -12.83 9.52
C LEU A 193 -22.39 -11.47 9.13
N LEU A 194 -22.03 -10.43 9.90
CA LEU A 194 -22.27 -9.05 9.52
C LEU A 194 -21.27 -8.64 8.45
N HIS A 195 -21.75 -8.25 7.27
CA HIS A 195 -20.97 -7.74 6.14
C HIS A 195 -21.25 -6.25 5.97
N TYR A 196 -20.23 -5.42 6.18
CA TYR A 196 -20.36 -3.97 6.06
C TYR A 196 -20.67 -3.53 4.63
N HIS A 197 -21.33 -2.38 4.49
CA HIS A 197 -21.47 -1.71 3.20
C HIS A 197 -20.10 -1.31 2.64
N HIS A 198 -19.98 -1.29 1.32
CA HIS A 198 -18.78 -0.89 0.60
C HIS A 198 -17.52 -1.63 1.08
N ALA A 199 -17.69 -2.91 1.41
CA ALA A 199 -16.64 -3.77 1.94
C ALA A 199 -16.67 -5.13 1.24
N ARG A 200 -15.56 -5.86 1.36
CA ARG A 200 -15.38 -7.20 0.80
C ARG A 200 -14.59 -8.07 1.76
N TRP A 201 -14.71 -9.38 1.64
CA TRP A 201 -13.88 -10.32 2.37
C TRP A 201 -13.63 -11.55 1.51
N ARG A 202 -12.56 -12.29 1.82
CA ARG A 202 -12.19 -13.48 1.07
C ARG A 202 -11.93 -14.70 1.93
N THR A 203 -12.05 -15.86 1.31
CA THR A 203 -11.53 -17.14 1.80
C THR A 203 -10.67 -17.77 0.72
N VAL A 204 -9.46 -18.20 1.10
CA VAL A 204 -8.54 -18.95 0.25
C VAL A 204 -8.42 -20.38 0.78
N ALA A 205 -8.60 -21.37 -0.09
CA ALA A 205 -8.45 -22.77 0.27
C ALA A 205 -7.85 -23.60 -0.88
N TRP A 206 -7.60 -24.88 -0.61
CA TRP A 206 -7.22 -25.88 -1.61
C TRP A 206 -8.25 -27.01 -1.59
N THR A 207 -8.60 -27.59 -2.74
CA THR A 207 -9.51 -28.74 -2.85
C THR A 207 -8.83 -30.08 -2.49
N GLY A 208 -7.95 -30.03 -1.50
CA GLY A 208 -7.00 -31.06 -1.09
C GLY A 208 -5.90 -30.41 -0.26
N GLU A 209 -4.82 -31.15 0.03
CA GLU A 209 -3.72 -30.58 0.82
C GLU A 209 -3.06 -29.38 0.11
N ALA A 210 -2.98 -28.26 0.82
CA ALA A 210 -2.21 -27.11 0.40
C ALA A 210 -0.71 -27.45 0.43
N PRO A 211 0.10 -26.95 -0.52
CA PRO A 211 1.55 -27.11 -0.46
C PRO A 211 2.11 -26.48 0.82
N ALA A 212 2.67 -27.31 1.72
CA ALA A 212 3.31 -26.87 2.94
C ALA A 212 4.72 -26.29 2.67
N ILE A 213 4.77 -25.15 1.98
CA ILE A 213 6.01 -24.48 1.57
C ILE A 213 6.01 -23.04 2.07
N HIS A 214 7.12 -22.62 2.66
CA HIS A 214 7.40 -21.22 2.94
C HIS A 214 8.43 -20.67 1.96
N LEU A 215 7.95 -19.92 0.97
CA LEU A 215 8.82 -19.23 0.02
C LEU A 215 9.46 -17.99 0.68
N ARG A 216 10.79 -17.89 0.58
CA ARG A 216 11.60 -16.74 0.95
C ARG A 216 12.15 -16.08 -0.32
N HIS A 217 11.85 -14.81 -0.52
CA HIS A 217 12.47 -14.01 -1.58
C HIS A 217 13.86 -13.57 -1.18
N ASP A 218 14.70 -13.26 -2.17
CA ASP A 218 15.92 -12.48 -1.92
C ASP A 218 15.54 -11.02 -1.66
N SER A 219 15.41 -10.65 -0.39
CA SER A 219 15.10 -9.29 0.05
C SER A 219 16.11 -8.26 -0.45
N ALA A 220 17.39 -8.64 -0.58
CA ALA A 220 18.43 -7.75 -1.09
C ALA A 220 18.13 -7.39 -2.54
N TYR A 221 17.79 -8.39 -3.36
CA TYR A 221 17.44 -8.16 -4.75
C TYR A 221 16.13 -7.38 -4.87
N LEU A 222 15.08 -7.71 -4.10
CA LEU A 222 13.83 -6.95 -4.11
C LEU A 222 14.06 -5.46 -3.84
N ILE A 223 14.88 -5.12 -2.82
CA ILE A 223 15.25 -3.74 -2.50
C ILE A 223 16.13 -3.12 -3.60
N ALA A 224 17.07 -3.88 -4.17
CA ALA A 224 17.97 -3.40 -5.23
C ALA A 224 17.23 -3.01 -6.52
N THR A 225 16.07 -3.61 -6.80
CA THR A 225 15.21 -3.22 -7.94
C THR A 225 14.64 -1.81 -7.83
N ARG A 226 14.70 -1.18 -6.64
CA ARG A 226 14.05 0.09 -6.28
C ARG A 226 12.52 0.03 -6.23
N ALA A 227 11.90 -1.14 -6.44
CA ALA A 227 10.46 -1.33 -6.24
C ALA A 227 10.03 -1.20 -4.78
N LEU A 228 10.98 -1.30 -3.84
CA LEU A 228 10.78 -1.10 -2.40
C LEU A 228 11.86 -0.13 -1.87
N PRO A 229 11.55 0.68 -0.84
CA PRO A 229 12.52 1.56 -0.20
C PRO A 229 13.76 0.80 0.29
N ASN A 230 14.89 1.49 0.42
CA ASN A 230 16.13 0.91 0.91
C ASN A 230 16.13 0.69 2.43
N TYR A 231 15.33 -0.27 2.88
CA TYR A 231 15.32 -0.72 4.28
C TYR A 231 16.68 -1.28 4.68
N ASP A 232 17.14 -0.95 5.88
CA ASP A 232 18.45 -1.33 6.40
C ASP A 232 18.53 -2.84 6.64
N ARG A 233 19.23 -3.52 5.74
CA ARG A 233 19.41 -4.97 5.75
C ARG A 233 20.40 -5.45 6.82
N SER A 234 21.08 -4.54 7.53
CA SER A 234 21.91 -4.92 8.68
C SER A 234 21.07 -5.21 9.93
N ILE A 235 19.80 -4.78 9.93
CA ILE A 235 18.88 -5.01 11.05
C ILE A 235 18.45 -6.47 11.07
N GLN A 236 18.62 -7.08 12.24
CA GLN A 236 18.00 -8.36 12.56
C GLN A 236 16.68 -8.09 13.27
N VAL A 237 15.57 -8.50 12.64
CA VAL A 237 14.26 -8.46 13.30
C VAL A 237 14.29 -9.43 14.47
N ARG A 238 13.99 -8.94 15.67
CA ARG A 238 14.09 -9.73 16.89
C ARG A 238 13.02 -10.82 16.93
N ASP A 239 13.39 -11.98 17.47
CA ASP A 239 12.44 -13.08 17.63
C ASP A 239 11.27 -12.71 18.57
N SER A 240 11.52 -11.90 19.60
CA SER A 240 10.49 -11.33 20.49
C SER A 240 9.42 -10.56 19.71
N MET A 241 9.84 -9.73 18.76
CA MET A 241 8.95 -8.95 17.90
C MET A 241 8.13 -9.87 16.98
N LEU A 242 8.76 -10.87 16.36
CA LEU A 242 8.09 -11.85 15.50
C LEU A 242 7.07 -12.71 16.27
N ALA A 243 7.42 -13.13 17.48
CA ALA A 243 6.52 -13.83 18.39
C ALA A 243 5.34 -12.94 18.81
N ALA A 244 5.59 -11.67 19.14
CA ALA A 244 4.54 -10.71 19.50
C ALA A 244 3.60 -10.42 18.31
N LEU A 245 4.11 -10.34 17.08
CA LEU A 245 3.27 -10.25 15.88
C LEU A 245 2.38 -11.48 15.72
N ALA A 246 2.95 -12.68 15.86
CA ALA A 246 2.19 -13.93 15.75
C ALA A 246 1.09 -14.03 16.82
N ALA A 247 1.41 -13.69 18.08
CA ALA A 247 0.47 -13.68 19.18
C ALA A 247 -0.65 -12.64 18.99
N LYS A 248 -0.35 -11.51 18.34
CA LYS A 248 -1.39 -10.54 17.96
C LYS A 248 -2.30 -11.05 16.84
N TRP A 249 -2.02 -12.16 16.17
CA TRP A 249 -2.84 -12.71 15.10
C TRP A 249 -3.85 -13.75 15.61
N GLU A 250 -4.82 -13.30 16.39
CA GLU A 250 -5.87 -14.15 16.94
C GLU A 250 -7.20 -13.41 17.16
N GLY A 251 -8.28 -14.17 17.31
CA GLY A 251 -9.61 -13.69 17.69
C GLY A 251 -10.38 -12.98 16.57
N PRO A 252 -11.48 -12.27 16.90
CA PRO A 252 -12.41 -11.71 15.91
C PRO A 252 -11.79 -10.69 14.94
N LYS A 253 -10.65 -10.08 15.29
CA LYS A 253 -9.95 -9.15 14.40
C LYS A 253 -9.27 -9.85 13.22
N THR A 254 -9.09 -11.17 13.25
CA THR A 254 -8.53 -11.97 12.14
C THR A 254 -9.59 -12.65 11.27
N GLU A 255 -10.87 -12.46 11.60
CA GLU A 255 -12.01 -13.00 10.85
C GLU A 255 -12.55 -11.97 9.84
N PRO A 256 -13.42 -12.36 8.89
CA PRO A 256 -14.11 -11.40 8.01
C PRO A 256 -14.71 -10.22 8.77
N MET A 257 -14.57 -9.02 8.19
CA MET A 257 -14.87 -7.71 8.80
C MET A 257 -13.96 -7.25 9.95
N GLY A 258 -13.01 -8.09 10.38
CA GLY A 258 -11.84 -7.66 11.16
C GLY A 258 -10.84 -6.85 10.33
N VAL A 259 -9.80 -6.32 10.96
CA VAL A 259 -8.75 -5.47 10.31
C VAL A 259 -7.33 -5.99 10.58
N GLY A 260 -7.21 -7.24 11.04
CA GLY A 260 -5.94 -7.84 11.40
C GLY A 260 -5.25 -7.09 12.54
N VAL A 261 -4.01 -6.65 12.30
CA VAL A 261 -3.23 -5.84 13.25
C VAL A 261 -3.24 -4.34 12.94
N ALA A 262 -4.06 -3.90 11.98
CA ALA A 262 -4.22 -2.48 11.67
C ALA A 262 -5.13 -1.77 12.69
N GLU A 263 -5.07 -0.44 12.72
CA GLU A 263 -6.00 0.36 13.51
C GLU A 263 -7.38 0.43 12.83
N ARG A 264 -8.46 0.11 13.58
CA ARG A 264 -9.84 0.15 13.04
C ARG A 264 -10.28 1.58 12.74
N SER A 265 -9.98 2.50 13.66
CA SER A 265 -10.27 3.93 13.49
C SER A 265 -9.01 4.63 13.05
N MET A 266 -8.72 4.59 11.74
CA MET A 266 -7.43 5.02 11.20
C MET A 266 -7.09 6.46 11.61
N GLY A 267 -8.08 7.34 11.78
CA GLY A 267 -7.89 8.73 12.24
C GLY A 267 -7.36 8.90 13.68
N ASN A 268 -7.26 7.84 14.48
CA ASN A 268 -6.80 7.91 15.88
C ASN A 268 -5.35 8.43 15.98
N THR A 269 -5.12 9.34 16.93
CA THR A 269 -3.81 9.95 17.15
C THR A 269 -2.81 9.00 17.82
N GLY A 270 -1.51 9.17 17.55
CA GLY A 270 -0.42 8.50 18.24
C GLY A 270 0.60 7.88 17.29
N GLY A 271 1.78 7.52 17.82
CA GLY A 271 2.74 6.70 17.09
C GLY A 271 2.19 5.28 16.94
N ARG A 272 2.16 4.76 15.71
CA ARG A 272 1.61 3.43 15.42
C ARG A 272 2.51 2.66 14.46
N SER A 273 2.52 1.34 14.62
CA SER A 273 3.27 0.42 13.78
C SER A 273 2.67 0.24 12.38
N ASP A 274 1.45 0.71 12.14
CA ASP A 274 0.78 0.61 10.84
C ASP A 274 1.09 1.81 9.91
N ILE A 275 1.86 2.80 10.39
CA ILE A 275 2.27 3.99 9.64
C ILE A 275 3.70 3.83 9.11
N GLY A 276 3.90 4.10 7.82
CA GLY A 276 5.20 4.06 7.15
C GLY A 276 5.07 3.85 5.64
N LEU A 277 6.19 3.84 4.92
CA LEU A 277 6.20 3.41 3.51
C LEU A 277 5.81 1.92 3.40
N LEU A 278 6.24 1.11 4.36
CA LEU A 278 5.61 -0.15 4.72
C LEU A 278 5.19 -0.10 6.20
N PRO A 279 4.09 -0.76 6.59
CA PRO A 279 3.78 -0.96 8.00
C PRO A 279 4.84 -1.88 8.64
N GLY A 280 4.99 -1.81 9.96
CA GLY A 280 6.02 -2.51 10.73
C GLY A 280 6.02 -4.02 10.53
N TRP A 281 4.86 -4.65 10.36
CA TRP A 281 4.78 -6.08 10.03
C TRP A 281 5.27 -6.38 8.60
N GLY A 282 5.01 -5.48 7.64
CA GLY A 282 5.47 -5.60 6.26
C GLY A 282 6.98 -5.38 6.13
N ALA A 283 7.52 -4.37 6.81
CA ALA A 283 8.96 -4.15 6.90
C ALA A 283 9.67 -5.30 7.62
N ALA A 284 9.09 -5.83 8.71
CA ALA A 284 9.62 -7.00 9.40
C ALA A 284 9.61 -8.24 8.51
N TYR A 285 8.55 -8.47 7.74
CA TYR A 285 8.51 -9.55 6.75
C TYR A 285 9.58 -9.36 5.66
N LEU A 286 9.72 -8.16 5.11
CA LEU A 286 10.74 -7.86 4.10
C LEU A 286 12.17 -8.16 4.61
N LEU A 287 12.50 -7.77 5.84
CA LEU A 287 13.85 -7.93 6.39
C LEU A 287 14.15 -9.36 6.89
N SER A 288 13.14 -10.08 7.40
CA SER A 288 13.34 -11.42 7.98
C SER A 288 13.01 -12.57 7.02
N MET A 289 12.07 -12.34 6.09
CA MET A 289 11.35 -13.40 5.38
C MET A 289 10.78 -14.47 6.34
N ASP A 290 10.44 -14.12 7.59
CA ASP A 290 9.92 -15.05 8.59
C ASP A 290 8.44 -15.40 8.33
N PRO A 291 8.04 -16.68 8.47
CA PRO A 291 6.66 -17.12 8.21
C PRO A 291 5.62 -16.47 9.13
N ARG A 292 5.95 -16.09 10.37
CA ARG A 292 5.05 -15.38 11.30
C ARG A 292 4.74 -13.98 10.78
N ALA A 293 5.78 -13.23 10.39
CA ALA A 293 5.60 -11.91 9.80
C ALA A 293 4.85 -11.98 8.46
N LYS A 294 5.11 -13.02 7.64
CA LYS A 294 4.35 -13.28 6.41
C LYS A 294 2.87 -13.49 6.69
N LYS A 295 2.53 -14.34 7.67
CA LYS A 295 1.14 -14.63 8.05
C LYS A 295 0.39 -13.36 8.42
N VAL A 296 0.99 -12.51 9.25
CA VAL A 296 0.38 -11.23 9.67
C VAL A 296 0.29 -10.25 8.51
N THR A 297 1.32 -10.16 7.68
CA THR A 297 1.35 -9.24 6.53
C THR A 297 0.27 -9.57 5.51
N LEU A 298 0.23 -10.84 5.07
CA LEU A 298 -0.76 -11.29 4.09
C LEU A 298 -2.16 -11.31 4.70
N GLY A 299 -2.32 -11.81 5.93
CA GLY A 299 -3.61 -11.84 6.59
C GLY A 299 -4.19 -10.45 6.85
N THR A 300 -3.38 -9.46 7.23
CA THR A 300 -3.88 -8.09 7.41
C THR A 300 -4.30 -7.48 6.08
N ALA A 301 -3.60 -7.82 4.98
CA ALA A 301 -4.00 -7.41 3.65
C ALA A 301 -5.30 -8.08 3.17
N ASP A 302 -5.56 -9.34 3.55
CA ASP A 302 -6.84 -10.02 3.30
C ASP A 302 -8.03 -9.33 3.98
N LEU A 303 -7.74 -8.62 5.07
CA LEU A 303 -8.72 -7.92 5.90
C LEU A 303 -8.80 -6.42 5.62
N ALA A 304 -7.97 -5.90 4.71
CA ALA A 304 -8.08 -4.53 4.21
C ALA A 304 -9.43 -4.30 3.49
N GLY A 305 -9.99 -5.39 2.92
CA GLY A 305 -11.34 -5.45 2.37
C GLY A 305 -12.46 -5.03 3.33
N SER A 306 -12.23 -5.09 4.64
CA SER A 306 -13.23 -4.82 5.68
C SER A 306 -13.52 -3.33 5.92
N PHE A 307 -12.73 -2.43 5.34
CA PHE A 307 -13.01 -1.00 5.39
C PHE A 307 -14.12 -0.63 4.38
N PRO A 308 -15.09 0.23 4.76
CA PRO A 308 -16.20 0.67 3.90
C PRO A 308 -15.75 1.67 2.82
N MET A 309 -14.78 1.29 2.01
CA MET A 309 -14.09 2.15 1.05
C MET A 309 -14.06 1.55 -0.38
N HIS A 310 -14.70 0.40 -0.57
CA HIS A 310 -14.76 -0.34 -1.83
C HIS A 310 -15.96 0.14 -2.64
N TYR A 311 -15.68 0.88 -3.71
CA TYR A 311 -16.67 1.37 -4.65
C TYR A 311 -16.37 0.79 -6.02
N ARG A 312 -17.19 -0.18 -6.43
CA ARG A 312 -17.04 -0.91 -7.68
C ARG A 312 -18.06 -0.46 -8.71
N ASP A 313 -17.59 -0.21 -9.93
CA ASP A 313 -18.48 0.08 -11.07
C ASP A 313 -19.05 -1.24 -11.62
N LYS A 314 -20.37 -1.42 -11.52
CA LYS A 314 -21.10 -2.59 -12.01
C LYS A 314 -20.94 -2.81 -13.53
N ARG A 315 -20.72 -1.74 -14.31
CA ARG A 315 -20.54 -1.79 -15.77
C ARG A 315 -19.22 -2.42 -16.17
N THR A 316 -18.14 -2.07 -15.46
CA THR A 316 -16.78 -2.52 -15.80
C THR A 316 -16.36 -3.72 -14.97
N GLY A 317 -16.99 -3.92 -13.81
CA GLY A 317 -16.60 -4.90 -12.81
C GLY A 317 -15.30 -4.54 -12.09
N LEU A 318 -14.81 -3.30 -12.21
CA LEU A 318 -13.54 -2.80 -11.64
C LEU A 318 -13.79 -1.75 -10.53
N PRO A 319 -12.77 -1.44 -9.70
CA PRO A 319 -12.78 -0.23 -8.88
C PRO A 319 -13.20 0.99 -9.71
N ILE A 320 -14.07 1.82 -9.14
CA ILE A 320 -14.59 3.00 -9.82
C ILE A 320 -13.45 3.99 -10.14
N SER A 321 -13.54 4.68 -11.26
CA SER A 321 -12.50 5.60 -11.74
C SER A 321 -13.01 7.04 -11.82
N LEU A 322 -12.20 7.98 -11.32
CA LEU A 322 -12.43 9.42 -11.48
C LEU A 322 -12.49 9.86 -12.94
N LEU A 323 -11.88 9.12 -13.87
CA LEU A 323 -11.96 9.47 -15.28
C LEU A 323 -13.34 9.17 -15.87
N ASP A 324 -14.07 8.21 -15.30
CA ASP A 324 -15.42 7.85 -15.73
C ASP A 324 -16.48 8.71 -15.01
N TYR A 325 -16.27 9.01 -13.72
CA TYR A 325 -17.16 9.86 -12.91
C TYR A 325 -16.37 10.97 -12.20
N PRO A 326 -16.02 12.04 -12.91
CA PRO A 326 -15.13 13.09 -12.40
C PRO A 326 -15.67 13.93 -11.25
N TYR A 327 -16.99 13.88 -10.98
CA TYR A 327 -17.70 14.62 -9.95
C TYR A 327 -18.23 13.74 -8.81
N MET A 328 -17.92 12.43 -8.79
CA MET A 328 -18.22 11.56 -7.63
C MET A 328 -17.56 12.09 -6.35
N THR A 329 -18.12 11.85 -5.17
CA THR A 329 -17.47 12.23 -3.91
C THR A 329 -18.11 11.57 -2.69
N LEU A 330 -17.33 11.40 -1.62
CA LEU A 330 -17.82 11.08 -0.27
C LEU A 330 -17.90 12.31 0.64
N LEU A 331 -17.15 13.36 0.32
CA LEU A 331 -17.13 14.63 1.04
C LEU A 331 -17.65 15.76 0.14
N GLY A 332 -18.69 16.47 0.57
CA GLY A 332 -19.26 17.59 -0.19
C GLY A 332 -20.78 17.62 -0.15
N HIS A 333 -21.35 18.51 -0.94
CA HIS A 333 -22.79 18.61 -1.13
C HIS A 333 -23.21 17.91 -2.43
N PRO A 334 -24.45 17.36 -2.52
CA PRO A 334 -24.93 16.75 -3.76
C PRO A 334 -24.84 17.66 -4.99
N SER A 335 -24.95 18.98 -4.80
CA SER A 335 -24.78 19.98 -5.87
C SER A 335 -23.39 19.96 -6.52
N ASP A 336 -22.36 19.57 -5.77
CA ASP A 336 -20.98 19.51 -6.26
C ASP A 336 -20.77 18.34 -7.23
N THR A 337 -21.72 17.40 -7.27
CA THR A 337 -21.63 16.17 -8.08
C THR A 337 -22.23 16.32 -9.48
N ARG A 338 -22.72 17.51 -9.84
CA ARG A 338 -23.33 17.74 -11.15
C ARG A 338 -22.26 17.81 -12.23
N ASN A 339 -22.23 16.81 -13.10
CA ASN A 339 -21.37 16.81 -14.26
C ASN A 339 -21.89 17.84 -15.30
N PRO A 340 -21.14 18.92 -15.59
CA PRO A 340 -21.61 19.97 -16.50
C PRO A 340 -21.67 19.50 -17.95
N LYS A 341 -20.94 18.44 -18.32
CA LYS A 341 -20.96 17.89 -19.69
C LYS A 341 -22.18 17.02 -19.96
N THR A 342 -22.63 16.25 -18.96
CA THR A 342 -23.76 15.31 -19.11
C THR A 342 -25.06 15.83 -18.51
N GLY A 343 -24.98 16.84 -17.63
CA GLY A 343 -26.09 17.35 -16.84
C GLY A 343 -26.55 16.42 -15.70
N LYS A 344 -25.91 15.25 -15.53
CA LYS A 344 -26.28 14.24 -14.53
C LYS A 344 -25.57 14.47 -13.19
N GLN A 345 -26.19 14.02 -12.10
CA GLN A 345 -25.56 13.95 -10.78
C GLN A 345 -24.75 12.65 -10.66
N GLU A 346 -23.53 12.75 -10.16
CA GLU A 346 -22.64 11.61 -9.88
C GLU A 346 -22.57 11.28 -8.38
N VAL A 347 -23.56 11.74 -7.61
CA VAL A 347 -23.73 11.48 -6.19
C VAL A 347 -23.90 9.98 -5.91
N PHE A 348 -23.11 9.46 -4.97
CA PHE A 348 -23.32 8.11 -4.47
C PHE A 348 -24.63 8.02 -3.67
N PRO A 349 -25.38 6.91 -3.76
CA PRO A 349 -26.55 6.69 -2.92
C PRO A 349 -26.20 6.84 -1.43
N PRO A 350 -27.00 7.58 -0.65
CA PRO A 350 -26.71 7.77 0.76
C PRO A 350 -26.85 6.47 1.54
N CYS A 351 -25.87 6.17 2.38
CA CYS A 351 -25.94 5.06 3.33
C CYS A 351 -26.53 5.57 4.65
N ARG A 352 -27.70 5.07 5.04
CA ARG A 352 -28.37 5.54 6.26
C ARG A 352 -27.60 5.10 7.50
N LYS A 353 -27.37 6.01 8.44
CA LYS A 353 -26.44 5.81 9.57
C LYS A 353 -26.79 4.58 10.41
N GLU A 354 -28.06 4.30 10.59
CA GLU A 354 -28.59 3.16 11.33
C GLU A 354 -28.40 1.81 10.61
N LEU A 355 -28.37 1.81 9.27
CA LEU A 355 -28.20 0.61 8.44
C LEU A 355 -26.74 0.33 8.07
N CYS A 356 -25.87 1.33 8.22
CA CYS A 356 -24.50 1.33 7.71
C CYS A 356 -23.44 1.47 8.82
N LYS A 357 -23.79 1.18 10.06
CA LYS A 357 -22.86 1.32 11.19
C LYS A 357 -21.68 0.35 11.04
N THR A 358 -20.46 0.88 11.07
CA THR A 358 -19.22 0.10 11.05
C THR A 358 -18.20 0.70 12.02
N PRO A 359 -17.42 -0.12 12.75
CA PRO A 359 -16.32 0.35 13.57
C PRO A 359 -15.06 0.70 12.75
N ASN A 360 -15.02 0.31 11.47
CA ASN A 360 -13.88 0.51 10.60
C ASN A 360 -14.00 1.87 9.91
N ALA A 361 -13.14 2.82 10.26
CA ALA A 361 -13.14 4.17 9.73
C ALA A 361 -11.88 4.39 8.87
N PRO A 362 -11.99 4.33 7.53
CA PRO A 362 -10.88 4.60 6.63
C PRO A 362 -10.46 6.07 6.70
N ASP A 363 -9.18 6.35 6.55
CA ASP A 363 -8.62 7.70 6.58
C ASP A 363 -7.34 7.77 5.73
N GLY A 364 -7.19 8.82 4.93
CA GLY A 364 -5.98 9.03 4.13
C GLY A 364 -4.76 9.43 4.98
N SER A 365 -4.99 10.15 6.08
CA SER A 365 -3.91 10.68 6.94
C SER A 365 -3.11 9.63 7.69
N HIS A 366 -3.66 8.43 7.89
CA HIS A 366 -2.98 7.32 8.57
C HIS A 366 -3.17 5.99 7.86
N GLN A 367 -3.39 6.00 6.54
CA GLN A 367 -3.63 4.78 5.77
C GLN A 367 -2.38 3.87 5.73
N PRO A 368 -2.48 2.62 6.23
CA PRO A 368 -1.41 1.65 6.09
C PRO A 368 -1.17 1.25 4.62
N ALA A 369 0.06 0.85 4.29
CA ALA A 369 0.38 0.22 3.01
C ALA A 369 0.00 -1.28 3.06
N PHE A 370 -1.28 -1.59 2.80
CA PHE A 370 -1.78 -2.96 2.93
C PHE A 370 -1.29 -3.89 1.83
N ALA A 371 -1.49 -3.51 0.57
CA ALA A 371 -1.61 -4.50 -0.50
C ALA A 371 -0.44 -4.53 -1.49
N TYR A 372 0.38 -3.47 -1.57
CA TYR A 372 1.49 -3.39 -2.52
C TYR A 372 2.55 -4.49 -2.31
N LEU A 373 3.13 -4.59 -1.09
CA LEU A 373 4.11 -5.65 -0.79
C LEU A 373 3.50 -7.06 -0.93
N PRO A 374 2.30 -7.38 -0.40
CA PRO A 374 1.62 -8.64 -0.67
C PRO A 374 1.46 -8.97 -2.16
N TYR A 375 1.04 -8.01 -2.98
CA TYR A 375 0.92 -8.24 -4.42
C TYR A 375 2.28 -8.48 -5.07
N LEU A 376 3.29 -7.67 -4.73
CA LEU A 376 4.64 -7.74 -5.26
C LEU A 376 5.23 -9.14 -5.10
N VAL A 377 5.07 -9.76 -3.93
CA VAL A 377 5.68 -11.06 -3.58
C VAL A 377 4.80 -12.27 -3.91
N THR A 378 3.48 -12.12 -4.01
CA THR A 378 2.57 -13.26 -4.28
C THR A 378 2.06 -13.30 -5.72
N GLY A 379 1.93 -12.15 -6.38
CA GLY A 379 1.25 -12.03 -7.66
C GLY A 379 -0.26 -12.28 -7.60
N ASP A 380 -0.86 -12.33 -6.41
CA ASP A 380 -2.29 -12.61 -6.21
C ASP A 380 -3.16 -11.43 -6.68
N HIS A 381 -4.12 -11.71 -7.56
CA HIS A 381 -5.02 -10.71 -8.13
C HIS A 381 -5.81 -9.95 -7.05
N TYR A 382 -6.20 -10.60 -5.95
CA TYR A 382 -6.92 -9.94 -4.86
C TYR A 382 -6.15 -8.73 -4.31
N TYR A 383 -4.84 -8.88 -4.06
CA TYR A 383 -4.03 -7.78 -3.53
C TYR A 383 -3.79 -6.67 -4.56
N LEU A 384 -3.70 -6.99 -5.85
CA LEU A 384 -3.66 -5.94 -6.88
C LEU A 384 -4.95 -5.11 -6.85
N GLU A 385 -6.09 -5.77 -6.81
CA GLU A 385 -7.38 -5.10 -6.84
C GLU A 385 -7.62 -4.30 -5.55
N GLU A 386 -7.23 -4.84 -4.40
CA GLU A 386 -7.24 -4.14 -3.11
C GLU A 386 -6.40 -2.84 -3.18
N LEU A 387 -5.18 -2.92 -3.74
CA LEU A 387 -4.34 -1.74 -3.96
C LEU A 387 -5.03 -0.71 -4.87
N GLN A 388 -5.72 -1.16 -5.92
CA GLN A 388 -6.45 -0.28 -6.84
C GLN A 388 -7.66 0.37 -6.16
N PHE A 389 -8.38 -0.34 -5.29
CA PHE A 389 -9.46 0.25 -4.50
C PHE A 389 -8.92 1.37 -3.61
N TRP A 390 -7.86 1.11 -2.83
CA TRP A 390 -7.24 2.13 -1.97
C TRP A 390 -6.77 3.34 -2.77
N ALA A 391 -6.10 3.12 -3.91
CA ALA A 391 -5.68 4.21 -4.78
C ALA A 391 -6.85 5.04 -5.30
N MET A 392 -7.95 4.41 -5.74
CA MET A 392 -9.12 5.11 -6.24
C MET A 392 -9.84 5.88 -5.14
N TYR A 393 -10.08 5.26 -3.97
CA TYR A 393 -10.67 5.94 -2.83
C TYR A 393 -9.90 7.19 -2.45
N ASN A 394 -8.58 7.09 -2.34
CA ASN A 394 -7.69 8.20 -1.97
C ASN A 394 -7.83 9.42 -2.87
N VAL A 395 -8.17 9.23 -4.14
CA VAL A 395 -8.30 10.33 -5.08
C VAL A 395 -9.74 10.83 -5.18
N PHE A 396 -10.76 10.01 -4.94
CA PHE A 396 -12.17 10.44 -5.12
C PHE A 396 -12.89 10.87 -3.85
N TYR A 397 -12.45 10.48 -2.64
CA TYR A 397 -13.25 10.74 -1.42
C TYR A 397 -13.42 12.23 -1.10
N SER A 398 -12.43 13.06 -1.45
CA SER A 398 -12.46 14.51 -1.23
C SER A 398 -13.42 15.22 -2.19
N ASN A 399 -13.79 16.47 -1.92
CA ASN A 399 -14.71 17.23 -2.78
C ASN A 399 -14.16 17.47 -4.21
N PRO A 400 -15.00 17.39 -5.27
CA PRO A 400 -14.54 17.54 -6.66
C PRO A 400 -13.77 18.83 -6.93
N GLY A 401 -14.24 19.96 -6.41
CA GLY A 401 -13.59 21.25 -6.63
C GLY A 401 -12.17 21.32 -6.07
N TYR A 402 -11.92 20.71 -4.91
CA TYR A 402 -10.61 20.72 -4.25
C TYR A 402 -9.59 19.82 -4.95
N ARG A 403 -10.03 18.69 -5.52
CA ARG A 403 -9.19 17.77 -6.28
C ARG A 403 -9.12 18.06 -7.78
N LYS A 404 -9.69 19.19 -8.23
CA LYS A 404 -9.81 19.56 -9.65
C LYS A 404 -10.45 18.44 -10.49
N ASP A 405 -11.58 17.95 -10.01
CA ASP A 405 -12.44 16.94 -10.65
C ASP A 405 -11.66 15.65 -10.98
N ALA A 406 -11.51 15.34 -12.27
CA ALA A 406 -10.83 14.16 -12.80
C ALA A 406 -9.30 14.18 -12.60
N GLN A 407 -8.71 15.33 -12.27
CA GLN A 407 -7.27 15.43 -12.01
C GLN A 407 -6.88 14.74 -10.70
N GLY A 408 -7.82 14.57 -9.76
CA GLY A 408 -7.60 13.82 -8.52
C GLY A 408 -6.48 14.39 -7.65
N LEU A 409 -6.35 15.72 -7.57
CA LEU A 409 -5.28 16.36 -6.80
C LEU A 409 -5.43 16.08 -5.29
N LEU A 410 -4.32 15.70 -4.67
CA LEU A 410 -4.23 15.39 -3.23
C LEU A 410 -3.98 16.64 -2.37
N ALA A 411 -3.56 17.73 -3.00
CA ALA A 411 -3.04 18.97 -2.43
C ALA A 411 -3.86 19.63 -1.30
N SER A 412 -5.17 19.40 -1.26
CA SER A 412 -6.08 20.06 -0.31
C SER A 412 -6.09 19.45 1.09
N ASP A 413 -5.51 18.27 1.29
CA ASP A 413 -5.59 17.55 2.56
C ASP A 413 -4.40 17.85 3.52
N GLN A 414 -4.40 17.27 4.71
CA GLN A 414 -3.27 17.20 5.63
C GLN A 414 -2.03 16.67 4.91
N VAL A 415 -0.86 17.19 5.25
CA VAL A 415 0.40 16.87 4.57
C VAL A 415 0.71 15.36 4.63
N ARG A 416 0.40 14.68 5.73
CA ARG A 416 0.52 13.22 5.82
C ARG A 416 -0.49 12.46 4.95
N SER A 417 -1.71 12.98 4.75
CA SER A 417 -2.67 12.39 3.81
C SER A 417 -2.15 12.49 2.39
N GLN A 418 -1.61 13.66 2.02
CA GLN A 418 -0.91 13.85 0.75
C GLN A 418 0.21 12.82 0.56
N ALA A 419 1.00 12.55 1.61
CA ALA A 419 2.09 11.58 1.56
C ALA A 419 1.61 10.15 1.29
N TRP A 420 0.68 9.64 2.09
CA TRP A 420 0.23 8.24 1.99
C TRP A 420 -0.64 8.00 0.77
N ASN A 421 -1.46 8.98 0.38
CA ASN A 421 -2.25 8.89 -0.83
C ASN A 421 -1.34 8.89 -2.07
N LEU A 422 -0.29 9.72 -2.09
CA LEU A 422 0.69 9.73 -3.19
C LEU A 422 1.49 8.43 -3.26
N ARG A 423 1.93 7.87 -2.11
CA ARG A 423 2.57 6.56 -2.04
C ARG A 423 1.70 5.49 -2.69
N THR A 424 0.46 5.33 -2.22
CA THR A 424 -0.44 4.28 -2.68
C THR A 424 -0.86 4.46 -4.15
N LEU A 425 -1.05 5.71 -4.61
CA LEU A 425 -1.32 6.01 -6.02
C LEU A 425 -0.13 5.62 -6.92
N ALA A 426 1.09 5.96 -6.52
CA ALA A 426 2.29 5.64 -7.29
C ALA A 426 2.58 4.13 -7.33
N GLU A 427 2.40 3.44 -6.20
CA GLU A 427 2.49 1.97 -6.11
C GLU A 427 1.47 1.29 -7.04
N ALA A 428 0.21 1.74 -7.02
CA ALA A 428 -0.86 1.21 -7.87
C ALA A 428 -0.56 1.46 -9.36
N ALA A 429 -0.15 2.68 -9.73
CA ALA A 429 0.26 3.02 -11.08
C ALA A 429 1.46 2.18 -11.53
N TYR A 430 2.44 1.94 -10.66
CA TYR A 430 3.68 1.22 -10.97
C TYR A 430 3.42 -0.27 -11.26
N ILE A 431 2.57 -0.92 -10.45
CA ILE A 431 2.44 -2.38 -10.48
C ILE A 431 1.20 -2.89 -11.23
N THR A 432 0.21 -2.03 -11.49
CA THR A 432 -0.95 -2.40 -12.31
C THR A 432 -0.49 -2.88 -13.69
N PRO A 433 -0.98 -4.04 -14.18
CA PRO A 433 -0.49 -4.60 -15.43
C PRO A 433 -0.62 -3.63 -16.61
N ASP A 434 0.33 -3.65 -17.54
CA ASP A 434 0.44 -2.64 -18.61
C ASP A 434 -0.84 -2.56 -19.48
N GLY A 435 -1.50 -3.71 -19.71
CA GLY A 435 -2.75 -3.80 -20.47
C GLY A 435 -4.03 -3.65 -19.63
N HIS A 436 -3.93 -3.40 -18.33
CA HIS A 436 -5.10 -3.32 -17.45
C HIS A 436 -5.88 -2.01 -17.67
N PRO A 437 -7.23 -2.02 -17.67
CA PRO A 437 -8.02 -0.80 -17.91
C PRO A 437 -7.75 0.36 -16.94
N LEU A 438 -7.35 0.07 -15.69
CA LEU A 438 -7.02 1.09 -14.69
C LEU A 438 -5.58 1.64 -14.78
N LYS A 439 -4.71 1.06 -15.62
CA LYS A 439 -3.31 1.50 -15.74
C LYS A 439 -3.20 2.99 -16.12
N ARG A 440 -3.83 3.36 -17.24
CA ARG A 440 -3.84 4.74 -17.74
C ARG A 440 -4.54 5.74 -16.80
N PRO A 441 -5.72 5.43 -16.22
CA PRO A 441 -6.33 6.28 -15.19
C PRO A 441 -5.39 6.59 -14.02
N LEU A 442 -4.74 5.56 -13.45
CA LEU A 442 -3.81 5.72 -12.32
C LEU A 442 -2.60 6.59 -12.68
N GLU A 443 -1.97 6.33 -13.82
CA GLU A 443 -0.83 7.13 -14.32
C GLU A 443 -1.23 8.58 -14.54
N LYS A 444 -2.37 8.84 -15.19
CA LYS A 444 -2.83 10.21 -15.46
C LYS A 444 -3.06 11.02 -14.18
N ILE A 445 -3.63 10.40 -13.15
CA ILE A 445 -3.89 11.08 -11.87
C ILE A 445 -2.57 11.33 -11.12
N LEU A 446 -1.63 10.38 -11.18
CA LEU A 446 -0.28 10.57 -10.63
C LEU A 446 0.45 11.73 -11.31
N ASP A 447 0.46 11.74 -12.65
CA ASP A 447 1.07 12.81 -13.45
C ASP A 447 0.47 14.16 -13.09
N SER A 448 -0.86 14.25 -13.00
CA SER A 448 -1.56 15.49 -12.61
C SER A 448 -1.11 15.99 -11.24
N ASN A 449 -0.88 15.10 -10.28
CA ASN A 449 -0.37 15.46 -8.96
C ASN A 449 1.08 15.93 -9.01
N LEU A 450 1.97 15.19 -9.70
CA LEU A 450 3.39 15.56 -9.81
C LEU A 450 3.57 16.89 -10.56
N ASP A 451 2.81 17.11 -11.64
CA ASP A 451 2.77 18.37 -12.37
C ASP A 451 2.31 19.52 -11.47
N TRP A 452 1.25 19.31 -10.69
CA TRP A 452 0.74 20.31 -9.78
C TRP A 452 1.74 20.68 -8.68
N TYR A 453 2.38 19.68 -8.05
CA TYR A 453 3.41 19.93 -7.03
C TYR A 453 4.62 20.66 -7.61
N ASN A 454 5.09 20.26 -8.80
CA ASN A 454 6.20 20.94 -9.46
C ASN A 454 5.84 22.36 -9.87
N ALA A 455 4.64 22.60 -10.43
CA ALA A 455 4.19 23.94 -10.77
C ALA A 455 4.02 24.84 -9.53
N THR A 456 3.58 24.27 -8.40
CA THR A 456 3.36 25.03 -7.16
C THR A 456 4.67 25.35 -6.44
N TYR A 457 5.63 24.42 -6.45
CA TYR A 457 6.83 24.50 -5.62
C TYR A 457 8.11 24.51 -6.44
N THR A 458 8.42 23.45 -7.16
CA THR A 458 9.74 23.27 -7.77
C THR A 458 10.05 24.28 -8.87
N ASN A 459 9.08 24.52 -9.75
CA ASN A 459 9.17 25.40 -10.90
C ASN A 459 8.71 26.83 -10.57
N ASN A 460 8.28 27.08 -9.34
CA ASN A 460 7.80 28.37 -8.88
C ASN A 460 8.93 29.14 -8.19
N PRO A 461 9.45 30.22 -8.78
CA PRO A 461 10.52 31.01 -8.17
C PRO A 461 10.08 31.74 -6.88
N GLN A 462 8.77 31.83 -6.62
CA GLN A 462 8.19 32.41 -5.40
C GLN A 462 7.89 31.35 -4.33
N ALA A 463 8.18 30.07 -4.58
CA ALA A 463 8.03 29.05 -3.56
C ALA A 463 8.98 29.30 -2.38
N ASN A 464 8.53 28.93 -1.18
CA ASN A 464 9.30 29.16 0.04
C ASN A 464 10.68 28.50 -0.02
N ARG A 465 11.68 29.17 0.57
CA ARG A 465 13.07 28.69 0.55
C ARG A 465 13.35 27.53 1.51
N LEU A 466 12.49 27.34 2.52
CA LEU A 466 12.63 26.27 3.49
C LEU A 466 12.40 24.88 2.86
N GLY A 467 11.62 24.79 1.78
CA GLY A 467 11.27 23.51 1.16
C GLY A 467 10.14 22.77 1.88
N VAL A 468 9.22 23.49 2.52
CA VAL A 468 8.07 22.93 3.27
C VAL A 468 6.77 23.07 2.48
N LEU A 469 5.85 22.11 2.61
CA LEU A 469 4.49 22.33 2.09
C LEU A 469 3.78 23.43 2.91
N VAL A 470 3.02 24.30 2.23
CA VAL A 470 2.33 25.45 2.86
C VAL A 470 0.86 25.57 2.48
N ILE A 471 0.39 24.62 1.68
CA ILE A 471 -0.98 24.53 1.15
C ILE A 471 -1.88 23.71 2.07
N GLY A 472 -3.19 23.84 1.88
CA GLY A 472 -4.18 23.06 2.61
C GLY A 472 -4.01 23.22 4.13
N TYR A 473 -3.87 22.09 4.82
CA TYR A 473 -3.74 22.04 6.28
C TYR A 473 -2.29 22.00 6.78
N ALA A 474 -1.33 22.51 6.01
CA ALA A 474 0.09 22.44 6.38
C ALA A 474 0.46 23.34 7.58
N ILE A 475 0.03 24.61 7.61
CA ILE A 475 0.35 25.59 8.66
C ILE A 475 -0.85 25.81 9.59
N VAL A 476 -1.17 24.81 10.40
CA VAL A 476 -2.34 24.81 11.31
C VAL A 476 -1.98 24.90 12.78
N TYR A 477 -0.71 24.74 13.14
CA TYR A 477 -0.26 24.74 14.53
C TYR A 477 0.16 26.14 15.00
N LYS A 478 0.19 26.35 16.32
CA LYS A 478 0.63 27.59 16.99
C LYS A 478 -0.04 28.82 16.37
N ASP A 479 -1.37 28.85 16.39
CA ASP A 479 -2.16 29.94 15.79
C ASP A 479 -1.79 30.19 14.31
N LYS A 480 -1.71 29.12 13.51
CA LYS A 480 -1.34 29.17 12.08
C LYS A 480 0.05 29.76 11.83
N THR A 481 1.02 29.54 12.70
CA THR A 481 2.42 29.95 12.47
C THR A 481 3.38 28.78 12.28
N ALA A 482 2.96 27.56 12.66
CA ALA A 482 3.79 26.39 12.66
C ALA A 482 3.23 25.23 11.82
N ILE A 483 4.14 24.41 11.31
CA ILE A 483 3.86 23.13 10.67
C ILE A 483 4.18 21.97 11.61
N ALA A 484 3.73 20.76 11.25
CA ALA A 484 4.21 19.51 11.83
C ALA A 484 5.33 18.94 10.95
N PRO A 485 6.62 19.06 11.33
CA PRO A 485 7.72 18.64 10.45
C PRO A 485 7.72 17.13 10.17
N TRP A 486 7.24 16.30 11.10
CA TRP A 486 7.10 14.86 10.87
C TRP A 486 6.10 14.51 9.75
N GLN A 487 5.06 15.32 9.50
CA GLN A 487 4.17 15.12 8.35
C GLN A 487 4.89 15.46 7.05
N ASP A 488 5.61 16.58 7.04
CA ASP A 488 6.38 17.03 5.88
C ASP A 488 7.55 16.06 5.54
N ASP A 489 8.11 15.40 6.55
CA ASP A 489 9.06 14.30 6.41
C ASP A 489 8.41 13.06 5.78
N PHE A 490 7.19 12.68 6.17
CA PHE A 490 6.44 11.61 5.50
C PHE A 490 6.20 11.93 4.02
N PHE A 491 5.83 13.17 3.69
CA PHE A 491 5.68 13.58 2.29
C PHE A 491 6.99 13.48 1.52
N THR A 492 8.09 13.94 2.12
CA THR A 492 9.43 13.83 1.52
C THR A 492 9.81 12.37 1.28
N ALA A 493 9.51 11.47 2.22
CA ALA A 493 9.73 10.04 2.07
C ALA A 493 8.87 9.41 0.97
N ALA A 494 7.60 9.80 0.87
CA ALA A 494 6.70 9.34 -0.19
C ALA A 494 7.20 9.77 -1.58
N VAL A 495 7.54 11.05 -1.78
CA VAL A 495 8.12 11.54 -3.04
C VAL A 495 9.43 10.82 -3.37
N GLY A 496 10.26 10.55 -2.35
CA GLY A 496 11.47 9.73 -2.48
C GLY A 496 11.19 8.35 -3.06
N HIS A 497 10.17 7.67 -2.51
CA HIS A 497 9.74 6.38 -3.01
C HIS A 497 9.16 6.47 -4.44
N VAL A 498 8.36 7.50 -4.75
CA VAL A 498 7.85 7.73 -6.12
C VAL A 498 8.99 7.89 -7.13
N ALA A 499 10.05 8.63 -6.76
CA ALA A 499 11.24 8.74 -7.60
C ALA A 499 11.97 7.40 -7.77
N GLU A 500 12.04 6.57 -6.73
CA GLU A 500 12.63 5.22 -6.81
C GLU A 500 11.84 4.27 -7.73
N LEU A 501 10.52 4.40 -7.79
CA LEU A 501 9.65 3.68 -8.73
C LEU A 501 9.86 4.11 -10.19
N GLY A 502 10.65 5.17 -10.45
CA GLY A 502 11.07 5.60 -11.78
C GLY A 502 10.26 6.74 -12.39
N TYR A 503 9.38 7.39 -11.61
CA TYR A 503 8.65 8.59 -12.06
C TYR A 503 9.56 9.83 -11.96
N LYS A 504 10.07 10.28 -13.11
CA LYS A 504 11.14 11.29 -13.19
C LYS A 504 10.70 12.66 -12.67
N GLU A 505 9.41 12.97 -12.80
CA GLU A 505 8.79 14.20 -12.36
C GLU A 505 8.82 14.34 -10.83
N ALA A 506 9.00 13.23 -10.09
CA ALA A 506 9.19 13.27 -8.64
C ALA A 506 10.61 13.69 -8.23
N GLU A 507 11.63 13.54 -9.08
CA GLU A 507 13.02 13.90 -8.76
C GLU A 507 13.23 15.39 -8.46
N PRO A 508 12.76 16.35 -9.29
CA PRO A 508 12.91 17.77 -8.99
C PRO A 508 12.14 18.15 -7.71
N LEU A 509 10.94 17.60 -7.51
CA LEU A 509 10.16 17.80 -6.28
C LEU A 509 10.91 17.27 -5.04
N LEU A 510 11.52 16.10 -5.14
CA LEU A 510 12.32 15.53 -4.05
C LEU A 510 13.50 16.46 -3.71
N LYS A 511 14.25 16.91 -4.72
CA LYS A 511 15.37 17.87 -4.54
C LYS A 511 14.94 19.15 -3.85
N TRP A 512 13.72 19.63 -4.11
CA TRP A 512 13.15 20.77 -3.40
C TRP A 512 12.76 20.41 -1.96
N LYS A 513 12.07 19.29 -1.74
CA LYS A 513 11.59 18.85 -0.42
C LYS A 513 12.70 18.51 0.57
N VAL A 514 13.83 17.97 0.12
CA VAL A 514 14.92 17.57 1.02
C VAL A 514 15.64 18.76 1.67
N ARG A 515 15.41 19.99 1.18
CA ARG A 515 15.99 21.21 1.79
C ARG A 515 15.63 21.31 3.27
N PHE A 516 14.37 21.05 3.62
CA PHE A 516 13.89 21.20 5.00
C PHE A 516 14.50 20.20 6.00
N PRO A 517 14.50 18.88 5.77
CA PRO A 517 15.17 17.94 6.66
C PRO A 517 16.70 18.19 6.70
N ILE A 518 17.34 18.55 5.58
CA ILE A 518 18.77 18.91 5.58
C ILE A 518 19.04 20.13 6.45
N SER A 519 18.26 21.19 6.28
CA SER A 519 18.45 22.46 6.97
C SER A 519 18.18 22.34 8.47
N ARG A 520 17.24 21.48 8.89
CA ARG A 520 17.02 21.19 10.33
C ARG A 520 18.19 20.46 10.99
N MET A 521 19.05 19.79 10.23
CA MET A 521 20.22 19.07 10.76
C MET A 521 21.51 19.86 10.69
N THR A 522 21.67 20.69 9.66
CA THR A 522 22.97 21.31 9.32
C THR A 522 22.91 22.76 8.87
N GLY A 523 21.71 23.37 8.88
CA GLY A 523 21.56 24.76 8.48
C GLY A 523 22.22 25.74 9.45
N GLU A 524 22.55 26.92 8.96
CA GLU A 524 23.12 27.98 9.79
C GLU A 524 22.12 28.43 10.86
N GLY A 525 22.60 28.62 12.10
CA GLY A 525 21.81 29.12 13.21
C GLY A 525 20.75 28.14 13.75
N VAL A 526 20.84 26.84 13.44
CA VAL A 526 19.94 25.82 13.99
C VAL A 526 20.62 24.97 15.05
N CYS A 527 19.82 24.32 15.90
CA CYS A 527 20.28 23.15 16.62
C CYS A 527 19.60 21.85 16.23
N TRP A 528 20.40 20.86 15.82
CA TRP A 528 19.94 19.56 15.35
C TRP A 528 19.18 18.77 16.42
N LEU A 529 19.45 19.02 17.71
CA LEU A 529 18.71 18.43 18.84
C LEU A 529 17.21 18.83 18.87
N ALA A 530 16.83 19.93 18.21
CA ALA A 530 15.43 20.33 18.03
C ALA A 530 14.88 19.98 16.63
N GLY A 531 15.67 19.28 15.80
CA GLY A 531 15.32 18.99 14.41
C GLY A 531 14.06 18.14 14.24
N ALA A 532 13.67 17.38 15.25
CA ALA A 532 12.50 16.51 15.25
C ALA A 532 11.37 16.98 16.18
N ASN A 533 11.30 18.29 16.50
CA ASN A 533 10.22 18.84 17.31
C ASN A 533 8.82 18.54 16.73
N TYR A 534 7.81 18.38 17.59
CA TYR A 534 6.43 18.08 17.14
C TYR A 534 5.85 19.16 16.23
N THR A 535 6.18 20.43 16.50
CA THR A 535 5.82 21.59 15.68
C THR A 535 7.05 22.44 15.38
N TYR A 536 7.09 23.05 14.20
CA TYR A 536 8.16 23.96 13.78
C TYR A 536 7.56 25.27 13.26
N THR A 537 7.88 26.39 13.91
CA THR A 537 7.37 27.72 13.56
C THR A 537 8.05 28.18 12.27
N VAL A 538 7.26 28.53 11.24
CA VAL A 538 7.75 28.91 9.91
C VAL A 538 7.45 30.36 9.54
N ARG A 539 6.73 31.10 10.41
CA ARG A 539 6.48 32.54 10.28
C ARG A 539 6.19 33.17 11.64
N PRO A 540 6.40 34.47 11.84
CA PRO A 540 6.18 35.13 13.14
C PRO A 540 4.70 35.40 13.46
N SER A 541 3.83 35.47 12.45
CA SER A 541 2.39 35.69 12.64
C SER A 541 1.58 35.05 11.50
N PRO A 542 0.25 34.89 11.63
CA PRO A 542 -0.59 34.25 10.61
C PRO A 542 -0.61 34.95 9.23
N THR A 543 -0.19 36.21 9.16
CA THR A 543 -0.20 37.03 7.93
C THR A 543 1.20 37.41 7.47
N ALA A 544 2.23 37.15 8.29
CA ALA A 544 3.60 37.42 7.91
C ALA A 544 4.09 36.43 6.83
N PRO A 545 5.05 36.86 5.98
CA PRO A 545 5.79 35.95 5.12
C PRO A 545 6.46 34.83 5.90
N LEU A 546 6.74 33.73 5.21
CA LEU A 546 7.53 32.63 5.78
C LEU A 546 8.97 33.09 6.00
N PHE A 547 9.63 32.48 6.98
CA PHE A 547 11.06 32.70 7.16
C PHE A 547 11.84 32.20 5.95
N GLU A 548 12.82 33.00 5.52
CA GLU A 548 13.70 32.66 4.40
C GLU A 548 14.87 31.76 4.84
N ARG A 549 15.25 31.83 6.13
CA ARG A 549 16.35 31.05 6.71
C ARG A 549 15.83 30.11 7.78
N ILE A 550 16.40 28.91 7.84
CA ILE A 550 16.02 27.91 8.83
C ILE A 550 16.39 28.34 10.27
N GLY A 551 17.44 29.13 10.46
CA GLY A 551 17.82 29.66 11.78
C GLY A 551 16.74 30.55 12.40
N ASP A 552 16.06 31.37 11.58
CA ASP A 552 14.95 32.21 12.04
C ASP A 552 13.75 31.35 12.48
N ALA A 553 13.45 30.30 11.70
CA ALA A 553 12.42 29.33 12.04
C ALA A 553 12.75 28.51 13.31
N TYR A 554 14.02 28.12 13.48
CA TYR A 554 14.52 27.48 14.70
C TYR A 554 14.34 28.39 15.91
N ALA A 555 14.82 29.64 15.82
CA ALA A 555 14.72 30.61 16.91
C ALA A 555 13.27 30.88 17.32
N ALA A 556 12.36 31.00 16.35
CA ALA A 556 10.93 31.14 16.60
C ALA A 556 10.27 29.87 17.16
N THR A 557 10.90 28.70 17.00
CA THR A 557 10.41 27.42 17.53
C THR A 557 10.83 27.21 18.98
N VAL A 558 12.09 27.49 19.32
CA VAL A 558 12.65 27.20 20.66
C VAL A 558 12.69 28.41 21.60
N GLY A 559 12.52 29.62 21.08
CA GLY A 559 12.65 30.87 21.82
C GLY A 559 14.10 31.41 21.85
N PRO A 560 14.26 32.72 22.09
CA PRO A 560 15.55 33.42 21.96
C PRO A 560 16.63 32.88 22.91
N ASP A 561 16.26 32.53 24.14
CA ASP A 561 17.20 32.03 25.15
C ASP A 561 17.88 30.74 24.69
N ILE A 562 17.09 29.77 24.21
CA ILE A 562 17.58 28.49 23.70
C ILE A 562 18.35 28.72 22.40
N ALA A 563 17.83 29.56 21.51
CA ALA A 563 18.46 29.83 20.22
C ALA A 563 19.84 30.49 20.31
N SER A 564 20.12 31.19 21.42
CA SER A 564 21.41 31.84 21.68
C SER A 564 22.51 30.87 22.13
N LEU A 565 22.14 29.65 22.53
CA LEU A 565 23.09 28.66 23.03
C LEU A 565 23.81 27.96 21.85
N PRO A 566 25.12 27.66 21.97
CA PRO A 566 25.82 26.84 20.99
C PRO A 566 25.15 25.46 20.83
N CYS A 567 24.95 25.03 19.59
CA CYS A 567 24.41 23.70 19.31
C CYS A 567 25.48 22.62 19.39
N ASP A 568 26.02 22.39 20.58
CA ASP A 568 26.69 21.15 21.00
C ASP A 568 26.96 21.28 22.52
N GLY A 569 26.68 20.22 23.29
CA GLY A 569 26.99 20.14 24.74
C GLY A 569 25.79 20.12 25.69
N ASP A 570 26.07 19.91 26.98
CA ASP A 570 25.06 19.63 28.01
C ASP A 570 24.10 20.79 28.26
N ARG A 571 24.54 22.04 28.03
CA ARG A 571 23.73 23.25 28.29
C ARG A 571 22.52 23.35 27.37
N ILE A 572 22.68 23.10 26.07
CA ILE A 572 21.57 23.14 25.11
C ILE A 572 20.63 21.94 25.31
N ALA A 573 21.18 20.76 25.60
CA ALA A 573 20.36 19.58 25.92
C ALA A 573 19.50 19.81 27.18
N ALA A 574 20.09 20.35 28.25
CA ALA A 574 19.35 20.69 29.46
C ALA A 574 18.27 21.74 29.22
N ALA A 575 18.56 22.79 28.42
CA ALA A 575 17.59 23.83 28.06
C ALA A 575 16.40 23.26 27.26
N LEU A 576 16.66 22.28 26.39
CA LEU A 576 15.63 21.55 25.63
C LEU A 576 14.93 20.45 26.46
N LYS A 577 15.35 20.22 27.71
CA LYS A 577 14.89 19.12 28.59
C LYS A 577 15.14 17.74 27.96
N GLN A 578 16.30 17.59 27.33
CA GLN A 578 16.77 16.41 26.62
C GLN A 578 18.10 15.90 27.23
N LYS A 579 18.46 14.65 26.94
CA LYS A 579 19.82 14.14 27.22
C LYS A 579 20.81 14.60 26.13
N PRO A 580 22.12 14.66 26.42
CA PRO A 580 23.12 14.92 25.37
C PRO A 580 22.99 13.92 24.21
N GLY A 581 22.78 14.45 23.00
CA GLY A 581 22.59 13.67 21.77
C GLY A 581 21.19 13.09 21.57
N ASP A 582 20.21 13.47 22.39
CA ASP A 582 18.79 13.17 22.24
C ASP A 582 18.09 14.28 21.44
N MET A 583 17.36 13.91 20.38
CA MET A 583 16.61 14.86 19.55
C MET A 583 15.20 15.17 20.09
N GLY A 584 14.85 14.66 21.27
CA GLY A 584 13.50 14.72 21.83
C GLY A 584 12.49 13.95 20.98
N GLY A 585 11.20 14.19 21.23
CA GLY A 585 10.14 13.61 20.40
C GLY A 585 10.12 12.08 20.39
N TYR A 586 10.44 11.45 21.52
CA TYR A 586 10.56 10.00 21.68
C TYR A 586 11.69 9.39 20.81
N ALA A 587 12.91 9.93 20.91
CA ALA A 587 14.04 9.57 20.06
C ALA A 587 14.49 8.10 20.14
N ASP A 588 14.14 7.39 21.22
CA ASP A 588 14.36 5.97 21.44
C ASP A 588 13.20 5.08 20.93
N ALA A 589 12.09 5.67 20.52
CA ALA A 589 10.94 4.92 20.02
C ALA A 589 11.02 4.70 18.50
N THR A 590 10.69 3.48 18.05
CA THR A 590 10.62 3.12 16.63
C THR A 590 9.56 3.91 15.86
N THR A 591 8.61 4.54 16.55
CA THR A 591 7.57 5.44 16.00
C THR A 591 7.73 6.90 16.44
N GLY A 592 8.87 7.26 17.04
CA GLY A 592 9.16 8.64 17.48
C GLY A 592 9.43 9.60 16.31
N PHE A 593 9.42 10.90 16.56
CA PHE A 593 9.63 11.90 15.50
C PHE A 593 11.00 11.81 14.82
N PRO A 594 12.11 11.49 15.51
CA PRO A 594 13.37 11.18 14.84
C PRO A 594 13.26 9.98 13.90
N SER A 595 12.52 8.93 14.28
CA SER A 595 12.26 7.78 13.40
C SER A 595 11.46 8.21 12.17
N ASN A 596 10.43 9.03 12.32
CA ASN A 596 9.65 9.57 11.20
C ASN A 596 10.49 10.40 10.21
N MET A 597 11.50 11.11 10.72
CA MET A 597 12.44 11.93 9.94
C MET A 597 13.46 11.08 9.16
N GLN A 598 13.79 9.88 9.65
CA GLN A 598 14.88 9.06 9.09
C GLN A 598 14.72 8.76 7.58
N PRO A 599 13.55 8.32 7.07
CA PRO A 599 13.38 8.10 5.63
C PRO A 599 13.61 9.37 4.79
N ALA A 600 13.13 10.53 5.24
CA ALA A 600 13.34 11.79 4.53
C ALA A 600 14.84 12.14 4.45
N LEU A 601 15.60 11.92 5.54
CA LEU A 601 17.04 12.13 5.55
C LEU A 601 17.82 11.09 4.73
N ALA A 602 17.33 9.85 4.63
CA ALA A 602 17.91 8.82 3.78
C ALA A 602 17.83 9.23 2.29
N TYR A 603 16.68 9.72 1.85
CA TYR A 603 16.53 10.29 0.51
C TYR A 603 17.34 11.58 0.35
N ALA A 604 17.39 12.43 1.36
CA ALA A 604 18.20 13.64 1.35
C ALA A 604 19.69 13.37 1.14
N ALA A 605 20.24 12.31 1.74
CA ALA A 605 21.63 11.91 1.51
C ALA A 605 21.89 11.49 0.05
N SER A 606 20.87 10.93 -0.60
CA SER A 606 20.95 10.43 -1.97
C SER A 606 20.89 11.57 -3.00
N VAL A 607 20.03 12.59 -2.79
CA VAL A 607 19.81 13.65 -3.79
C VAL A 607 20.26 15.05 -3.38
N GLY A 608 20.55 15.27 -2.09
CA GLY A 608 20.94 16.57 -1.51
C GLY A 608 22.43 16.88 -1.56
N GLY A 609 23.23 16.09 -2.29
CA GLY A 609 24.66 16.29 -2.44
C GLY A 609 25.43 16.20 -1.12
N GLU A 610 26.46 17.03 -0.97
CA GLU A 610 27.30 17.04 0.24
C GLU A 610 26.52 17.46 1.50
N ALA A 611 25.62 18.45 1.38
CA ALA A 611 24.78 18.89 2.49
C ALA A 611 23.86 17.76 2.98
N GLY A 612 23.25 17.01 2.05
CA GLY A 612 22.47 15.81 2.35
C GLY A 612 23.26 14.76 3.11
N ARG A 613 24.47 14.41 2.65
CA ARG A 613 25.35 13.44 3.33
C ARG A 613 25.77 13.92 4.72
N LYS A 614 26.07 15.21 4.88
CA LYS A 614 26.39 15.80 6.20
C LYS A 614 25.20 15.75 7.15
N ALA A 615 23.98 16.03 6.67
CA ALA A 615 22.76 15.94 7.46
C ALA A 615 22.51 14.50 7.94
N TRP A 616 22.66 13.51 7.05
CA TRP A 616 22.57 12.10 7.42
C TRP A 616 23.64 11.69 8.42
N ALA A 617 24.90 12.07 8.21
CA ALA A 617 25.98 11.76 9.13
C ALA A 617 25.75 12.37 10.53
N ARG A 618 25.29 13.63 10.59
CA ARG A 618 24.91 14.29 11.85
C ARG A 618 23.76 13.55 12.53
N PHE A 619 22.72 13.18 11.78
CA PHE A 619 21.59 12.43 12.31
C PHE A 619 22.03 11.09 12.89
N MET A 620 22.85 10.33 12.15
CA MET A 620 23.34 9.02 12.59
C MET A 620 24.39 9.09 13.71
N ALA A 621 24.97 10.25 14.00
CA ALA A 621 25.87 10.44 15.13
C ALA A 621 25.15 10.60 16.48
N ARG A 622 23.81 10.73 16.49
CA ARG A 622 23.01 10.83 17.72
C ARG A 622 23.23 9.62 18.64
N SER A 623 23.27 9.88 19.95
CA SER A 623 23.49 8.85 20.98
C SER A 623 22.21 8.08 21.33
N VAL A 624 21.04 8.74 21.22
CA VAL A 624 19.73 8.13 21.48
C VAL A 624 19.09 7.74 20.16
N LYS A 625 18.89 6.42 19.97
CA LYS A 625 18.33 5.81 18.77
C LYS A 625 17.33 4.73 19.15
N PRO A 626 16.31 4.48 18.31
CA PRO A 626 15.47 3.33 18.48
C PRO A 626 16.22 2.05 18.14
N ASP A 627 15.76 0.94 18.72
CA ASP A 627 16.09 -0.38 18.23
C ASP A 627 15.10 -0.81 17.14
N TYR A 628 15.52 -0.68 15.88
CA TYR A 628 14.67 -1.07 14.75
C TYR A 628 14.47 -2.59 14.62
N GLY A 629 15.19 -3.42 15.38
CA GLY A 629 14.88 -4.86 15.51
C GLY A 629 13.52 -5.12 16.16
N GLU A 630 12.96 -4.15 16.91
CA GLU A 630 11.63 -4.20 17.53
C GLU A 630 10.52 -3.53 16.67
N GLY A 631 10.89 -2.84 15.59
CA GLY A 631 9.92 -2.13 14.74
C GLY A 631 10.58 -1.41 13.56
N PRO A 632 10.73 -2.04 12.39
CA PRO A 632 11.59 -1.54 11.32
C PRO A 632 10.90 -0.60 10.32
N GLN A 633 9.66 -0.15 10.54
CA GLN A 633 8.86 0.59 9.54
C GLN A 633 9.53 1.87 8.98
N PHE A 634 10.37 2.52 9.77
CA PHE A 634 11.13 3.71 9.37
C PHE A 634 12.63 3.49 9.21
N ALA A 635 13.09 2.24 9.25
CA ALA A 635 14.49 1.86 9.15
C ALA A 635 15.01 1.91 7.69
N ILE A 636 14.84 3.06 7.04
CA ILE A 636 15.29 3.32 5.67
C ILE A 636 16.63 4.05 5.73
N VAL A 637 17.57 3.64 4.90
CA VAL A 637 18.94 4.19 4.82
C VAL A 637 19.26 4.66 3.41
N PRO A 638 20.22 5.60 3.23
CA PRO A 638 20.66 6.04 1.91
C PRO A 638 21.06 4.88 1.00
N ARG A 639 20.83 5.02 -0.30
CA ARG A 639 21.26 4.06 -1.31
C ARG A 639 22.73 4.18 -1.67
#